data_AF-A0A371PLG7-F1
#
_entry.id   AF-A0A371PLG7-F1
#
_cell.length_a   1.000
_cell.length_b   1.000
_cell.length_c   1.000
_cell.angle_alpha   90.00
_cell.angle_beta   90.00
_cell.angle_gamma   90.00
#
_symmetry.space_group_name_H-M   'P 1'
#
loop_
_entity.id
_entity.type
_entity.pdbx_description
1 polymer ?
#
loop_
_entity_poly.entity_id
_entity_poly.type
_entity_poly.pdbx_seq_one_letter_code
_entity_poly.pdbx_strand_id
1 'polypeptide(L)'
;MQFLSAASAWFFTSLLVIALMYILRKTYRDTEVASHLLWRRLLQEQEANRPWQRLRSRWLLLLQLLAASLLVLALMEPVILRPSSPSERAVIIIDRSASMTAVAEIEAASQLTTKFELAVDEAKNWIDRQPDNRLITVIATGAVPVEIVSSERNRQVLRDALDELTPYFGLTDHVAALSLADSLHQGKDGGATVVFTDGQWRDAEEANGLQLYHPLQIVTVGSNLPNWNGSILHFGIRPDINEPGSYHAAVTIRNDGELEREFTIEIYSGYADRPLERAAVRSIDIAPGEWGSIELSGLPPAAYYKAQLLPAIDRIPMDNVAYGFPVVQGGSHALVVSTEGNLFLEKALLLSGVIPVKINVDSTPPSGELAEGIDWIVIDGAYERLKDDERWSKLLADKPLWLIDHPDEKDKRSAVPNNAIVQTQEHPLLSFITFSDTHIGRMNRLSPEDGDWGDTVLTYGDVPAILAGQMEGKPRLRYTFKLQDTDLPLRPEFPVLVFQSSQWMNGGMQGDLGSVSAGEMLSLSLHAEIDRAEWEGVEWSDVRKERKGQLLPVDIGSMIEAPGIPGLYRLLEWSEQGDLLASRYLSVSAHPDELQPAPELQLSSLSLGEVQKGESGIDHDSPLVPQSLLPWAIVLILMLLLTEWEVYRRGHSS
;
A
#
# COMPACT_ATOMS: atom_id res chain seq x y z
N MET A 1 13.55 -31.46 28.65
CA MET A 1 12.40 -31.88 27.82
C MET A 1 11.37 -30.77 27.92
N GLN A 2 11.00 -30.19 26.78
CA GLN A 2 9.91 -29.23 26.67
C GLN A 2 8.74 -29.90 25.93
N PHE A 3 7.53 -29.39 26.11
CA PHE A 3 6.32 -29.89 25.44
C PHE A 3 5.76 -28.77 24.57
N LEU A 4 5.59 -29.02 23.27
CA LEU A 4 5.08 -28.00 22.33
C LEU A 4 3.57 -27.75 22.51
N SER A 5 2.82 -28.76 22.97
CA SER A 5 1.37 -28.68 23.18
C SER A 5 1.00 -29.04 24.61
N ALA A 6 1.29 -28.15 25.57
CA ALA A 6 0.94 -28.38 26.98
C ALA A 6 -0.59 -28.52 27.20
N ALA A 7 -1.41 -27.88 26.36
CA ALA A 7 -2.87 -27.95 26.42
C ALA A 7 -3.42 -29.37 26.20
N SER A 8 -2.71 -30.21 25.45
CA SER A 8 -3.11 -31.61 25.20
C SER A 8 -3.07 -32.50 26.46
N ALA A 9 -2.49 -32.03 27.57
CA ALA A 9 -2.55 -32.71 28.86
C ALA A 9 -3.99 -32.94 29.36
N TRP A 10 -4.98 -32.17 28.89
CA TRP A 10 -6.40 -32.41 29.21
C TRP A 10 -6.87 -33.82 28.81
N PHE A 11 -6.26 -34.44 27.80
CA PHE A 11 -6.62 -35.80 27.39
C PHE A 11 -6.29 -36.87 28.44
N PHE A 12 -5.52 -36.55 29.50
CA PHE A 12 -5.36 -37.46 30.65
C PHE A 12 -6.70 -37.77 31.35
N THR A 13 -7.73 -36.94 31.21
CA THR A 13 -9.08 -37.25 31.72
C THR A 13 -9.67 -38.51 31.09
N SER A 14 -9.26 -38.88 29.87
CA SER A 14 -9.67 -40.14 29.23
C SER A 14 -9.26 -41.38 30.03
N LEU A 15 -8.13 -41.33 30.77
CA LEU A 15 -7.69 -42.43 31.63
C LEU A 15 -8.70 -42.71 32.74
N LEU A 16 -9.30 -41.65 33.30
CA LEU A 16 -10.29 -41.75 34.35
C LEU A 16 -11.58 -42.38 33.82
N VAL A 17 -11.99 -42.03 32.59
CA VAL A 17 -13.15 -42.63 31.91
C VAL A 17 -12.91 -44.11 31.62
N ILE A 18 -11.73 -44.48 31.08
CA ILE A 18 -11.36 -45.88 30.81
C ILE A 18 -11.39 -46.71 32.11
N ALA A 19 -10.79 -46.20 33.18
CA ALA A 19 -10.80 -46.86 34.48
C ALA A 19 -12.23 -47.03 35.02
N LEU A 20 -13.08 -46.00 34.89
CA LEU A 20 -14.46 -46.03 35.34
C LEU A 20 -15.31 -47.05 34.56
N MET A 21 -15.20 -47.08 33.23
CA MET A 21 -15.86 -48.08 32.39
C MET A 21 -15.47 -49.51 32.80
N TYR A 22 -14.20 -49.71 33.13
CA TYR A 22 -13.70 -51.01 33.54
C TYR A 22 -14.24 -51.44 34.91
N ILE A 23 -14.32 -50.51 35.87
CA ILE A 23 -14.89 -50.74 37.19
C ILE A 23 -16.38 -51.07 37.09
N LEU A 24 -17.11 -50.36 36.23
CA LEU A 24 -18.55 -50.55 36.03
C LEU A 24 -18.89 -51.82 35.25
N ARG A 25 -17.91 -52.46 34.60
CA ARG A 25 -18.11 -53.68 33.82
C ARG A 25 -18.41 -54.88 34.74
N LYS A 26 -19.70 -55.12 34.97
CA LYS A 26 -20.19 -56.29 35.69
C LYS A 26 -20.07 -57.52 34.80
N THR A 27 -19.28 -58.50 35.24
CA THR A 27 -19.17 -59.80 34.57
C THR A 27 -20.08 -60.77 35.29
N TYR A 28 -21.01 -61.37 34.55
CA TYR A 28 -21.85 -62.46 35.03
C TYR A 28 -21.17 -63.77 34.64
N ARG A 29 -21.10 -64.72 35.58
CA ARG A 29 -20.74 -66.10 35.28
C ARG A 29 -22.02 -66.90 35.33
N ASP A 30 -22.40 -67.50 34.20
CA ASP A 30 -23.52 -68.43 34.17
C ASP A 30 -23.11 -69.71 34.90
N THR A 31 -23.83 -70.05 35.95
CA THR A 31 -23.64 -71.27 36.73
C THR A 31 -24.93 -72.07 36.74
N GLU A 32 -24.86 -73.35 36.36
CA GLU A 32 -26.00 -74.24 36.49
C GLU A 32 -26.27 -74.53 37.96
N VAL A 33 -27.50 -74.28 38.40
CA VAL A 33 -27.94 -74.47 39.78
C VAL A 33 -29.19 -75.33 39.80
N ALA A 34 -29.25 -76.27 40.74
CA ALA A 34 -30.33 -77.28 40.80
C ALA A 34 -31.73 -76.71 41.11
N SER A 35 -31.84 -75.46 41.63
CA SER A 35 -33.12 -74.78 41.83
C SER A 35 -32.96 -73.26 42.01
N HIS A 36 -33.72 -72.46 41.26
CA HIS A 36 -33.74 -70.99 41.39
C HIS A 36 -34.40 -70.47 42.68
N LEU A 37 -35.21 -71.31 43.36
CA LEU A 37 -36.02 -70.86 44.49
C LEU A 37 -35.18 -70.56 45.74
N LEU A 38 -34.09 -71.30 45.95
CA LEU A 38 -33.14 -71.09 47.05
C LEU A 38 -32.26 -69.85 46.84
N TRP A 39 -31.86 -69.57 45.59
CA TRP A 39 -31.05 -68.39 45.27
C TRP A 39 -31.80 -67.07 45.45
N ARG A 40 -33.12 -67.02 45.20
CA ARG A 40 -33.94 -65.82 45.44
C ARG A 40 -33.94 -65.35 46.90
N ARG A 41 -33.76 -66.25 47.87
CA ARG A 41 -33.66 -65.91 49.31
C ARG A 41 -32.24 -65.56 49.75
N LEU A 42 -31.21 -66.10 49.08
CA LEU A 42 -29.80 -65.82 49.40
C LEU A 42 -29.28 -64.53 48.75
N LEU A 43 -29.89 -64.08 47.65
CA LEU A 43 -29.56 -62.82 46.95
C LEU A 43 -30.02 -61.55 47.67
N GLN A 44 -30.71 -61.66 48.82
CA GLN A 44 -31.05 -60.50 49.66
C GLN A 44 -29.93 -60.10 50.64
N GLU A 45 -28.84 -60.89 50.77
CA GLU A 45 -27.73 -60.59 51.71
C GLU A 45 -26.31 -60.71 51.11
N GLN A 46 -26.15 -60.55 49.79
CA GLN A 46 -24.84 -60.41 49.15
C GLN A 46 -24.85 -59.19 48.21
N GLU A 47 -23.91 -58.25 48.19
CA GLU A 47 -22.53 -58.18 48.68
C GLU A 47 -22.20 -56.68 48.72
N ALA A 48 -21.41 -56.24 49.70
CA ALA A 48 -20.58 -55.05 49.53
C ALA A 48 -19.49 -55.38 48.50
N ASN A 49 -19.83 -55.34 47.21
CA ASN A 49 -18.85 -55.41 46.14
C ASN A 49 -17.91 -54.22 46.32
N ARG A 50 -16.64 -54.46 46.63
CA ARG A 50 -15.61 -53.42 46.66
C ARG A 50 -15.05 -53.29 45.24
N PRO A 51 -15.52 -52.34 44.41
CA PRO A 51 -15.05 -52.18 43.03
C PRO A 51 -13.52 -51.99 42.95
N TRP A 52 -12.92 -51.37 43.96
CA TRP A 52 -11.51 -51.00 44.04
C TRP A 52 -10.54 -52.19 44.13
N GLN A 53 -10.95 -53.37 44.60
CA GLN A 53 -10.05 -54.54 44.65
C GLN A 53 -9.81 -55.17 43.28
N ARG A 54 -10.72 -54.96 42.31
CA ARG A 54 -10.62 -55.55 40.96
C ARG A 54 -9.65 -54.81 40.04
N LEU A 55 -9.28 -53.57 40.36
CA LEU A 55 -8.36 -52.75 39.56
C LEU A 55 -6.91 -53.28 39.60
N ARG A 56 -6.51 -53.95 40.69
CA ARG A 56 -5.14 -54.42 40.90
C ARG A 56 -4.80 -55.75 40.22
N SER A 57 -5.78 -56.54 39.77
CA SER A 57 -5.54 -57.93 39.35
C SER A 57 -5.60 -58.19 37.84
N ARG A 58 -5.71 -57.16 37.00
CA ARG A 58 -5.90 -57.33 35.56
C ARG A 58 -4.86 -56.54 34.76
N TRP A 59 -3.80 -57.25 34.37
CA TRP A 59 -2.70 -56.74 33.54
C TRP A 59 -3.18 -56.02 32.27
N LEU A 60 -4.30 -56.43 31.68
CA LEU A 60 -4.88 -55.79 30.50
C LEU A 60 -5.27 -54.32 30.76
N LEU A 61 -5.83 -53.99 31.92
CA LEU A 61 -6.20 -52.61 32.27
C LEU A 61 -4.95 -51.72 32.44
N LEU A 62 -3.89 -52.27 33.04
CA LEU A 62 -2.64 -51.54 33.21
C LEU A 62 -1.99 -51.24 31.85
N LEU A 63 -2.02 -52.18 30.91
CA LEU A 63 -1.53 -51.98 29.55
C LEU A 63 -2.35 -50.92 28.81
N GLN A 64 -3.68 -50.96 28.89
CA GLN A 64 -4.54 -49.95 28.27
C GLN A 64 -4.32 -48.55 28.83
N LEU A 65 -4.17 -48.42 30.16
CA LEU A 65 -3.85 -47.13 30.78
C LEU A 65 -2.44 -46.64 30.38
N LEU A 66 -1.46 -47.54 30.25
CA LEU A 66 -0.12 -47.17 29.77
C LEU A 66 -0.15 -46.73 28.30
N ALA A 67 -0.87 -47.45 27.44
CA ALA A 67 -1.06 -47.11 26.02
C ALA A 67 -1.68 -45.72 25.87
N ALA A 68 -2.77 -45.47 26.60
CA ALA A 68 -3.45 -44.18 26.60
C ALA A 68 -2.56 -43.06 27.18
N SER A 69 -1.78 -43.33 28.22
CA SER A 69 -0.82 -42.37 28.78
C SER A 69 0.26 -42.00 27.77
N LEU A 70 0.77 -42.99 27.03
CA LEU A 70 1.76 -42.77 25.96
C LEU A 70 1.17 -42.02 24.77
N LEU A 71 -0.09 -42.26 24.42
CA LEU A 71 -0.80 -41.49 23.39
C LEU A 71 -0.98 -40.03 23.78
N VAL A 72 -1.37 -39.76 25.04
CA VAL A 72 -1.45 -38.38 25.55
C VAL A 72 -0.06 -37.73 25.55
N LEU A 73 0.98 -38.45 25.98
CA LEU A 73 2.35 -37.95 25.91
C LEU A 73 2.82 -37.71 24.46
N ALA A 74 2.41 -38.54 23.50
CA ALA A 74 2.71 -38.31 22.09
C ALA A 74 2.02 -37.05 21.56
N LEU A 75 0.76 -36.82 21.96
CA LEU A 75 -0.01 -35.61 21.65
C LEU A 75 0.58 -34.34 22.29
N MET A 76 1.29 -34.46 23.41
CA MET A 76 2.01 -33.36 24.04
C MET A 76 3.30 -32.97 23.30
N GLU A 77 3.72 -33.74 22.28
CA GLU A 77 4.92 -33.51 21.47
C GLU A 77 6.18 -33.18 22.28
N PRO A 78 6.73 -34.16 23.03
CA PRO A 78 7.94 -33.95 23.82
C PRO A 78 9.15 -33.76 22.92
N VAL A 79 9.90 -32.68 23.16
CA VAL A 79 11.14 -32.34 22.44
C VAL A 79 12.36 -32.42 23.35
N ILE A 80 13.49 -32.87 22.80
CA ILE A 80 14.83 -32.81 23.42
C ILE A 80 15.66 -31.75 22.72
N LEU A 81 16.31 -30.89 23.49
CA LEU A 81 17.25 -29.89 23.00
C LEU A 81 18.61 -30.54 22.70
N ARG A 82 19.09 -30.46 21.45
CA ARG A 82 20.41 -30.94 21.01
C ARG A 82 21.22 -29.82 20.37
N PRO A 83 22.55 -29.72 20.55
CA PRO A 83 23.34 -28.74 19.82
C PRO A 83 23.15 -28.92 18.31
N SER A 84 22.80 -27.84 17.61
CA SER A 84 22.72 -27.78 16.14
C SER A 84 24.01 -28.29 15.54
N SER A 85 23.92 -29.14 14.52
CA SER A 85 25.11 -29.54 13.81
C SER A 85 25.65 -28.34 13.02
N PRO A 86 26.96 -28.02 13.07
CA PRO A 86 27.57 -26.93 12.31
C PRO A 86 27.44 -27.07 10.77
N SER A 87 26.86 -28.16 10.28
CA SER A 87 26.69 -28.48 8.86
C SER A 87 25.28 -28.21 8.30
N GLU A 88 24.36 -27.73 9.14
CA GLU A 88 22.96 -27.45 8.76
C GLU A 88 22.84 -26.13 8.00
N ARG A 89 21.86 -26.02 7.10
CA ARG A 89 21.68 -24.82 6.26
C ARG A 89 21.26 -23.61 7.10
N ALA A 90 21.40 -22.42 6.54
CA ALA A 90 20.85 -21.21 7.13
C ALA A 90 20.05 -20.41 6.11
N VAL A 91 18.95 -19.83 6.57
CA VAL A 91 18.21 -18.83 5.82
C VAL A 91 18.31 -17.52 6.61
N ILE A 92 18.90 -16.50 5.99
CA ILE A 92 18.98 -15.15 6.53
C ILE A 92 17.80 -14.36 5.97
N ILE A 93 17.06 -13.68 6.83
CA ILE A 93 16.08 -12.67 6.44
C ILE A 93 16.63 -11.31 6.84
N ILE A 94 16.78 -10.41 5.88
CA ILE A 94 17.11 -9.01 6.12
C ILE A 94 15.83 -8.20 6.01
N ASP A 95 15.47 -7.56 7.13
CA ASP A 95 14.39 -6.60 7.15
C ASP A 95 14.81 -5.30 6.44
N ARG A 96 13.99 -4.88 5.48
CA ARG A 96 14.19 -3.67 4.67
C ARG A 96 13.08 -2.65 4.88
N SER A 97 12.15 -2.87 5.82
CA SER A 97 11.03 -1.97 6.07
C SER A 97 11.47 -0.51 6.25
N ALA A 98 10.55 0.44 6.06
CA ALA A 98 10.86 1.85 6.18
C ALA A 98 11.36 2.22 7.60
N SER A 99 10.90 1.52 8.64
CA SER A 99 11.38 1.70 10.04
C SER A 99 12.87 1.41 10.21
N MET A 100 13.45 0.56 9.35
CA MET A 100 14.89 0.25 9.36
C MET A 100 15.75 1.44 8.90
N THR A 101 15.15 2.51 8.35
CA THR A 101 15.86 3.77 8.10
C THR A 101 16.06 4.63 9.34
N ALA A 102 15.50 4.23 10.48
CA ALA A 102 15.75 4.89 11.75
C ALA A 102 17.24 4.95 12.07
N VAL A 103 17.65 6.03 12.73
CA VAL A 103 19.02 6.21 13.22
C VAL A 103 19.32 5.15 14.29
N ALA A 104 20.45 4.46 14.15
CA ALA A 104 20.92 3.45 15.09
C ALA A 104 22.11 3.94 15.92
N GLU A 105 23.06 4.61 15.27
CA GLU A 105 24.28 5.16 15.88
C GLU A 105 24.60 6.54 15.27
N ILE A 106 25.17 7.42 16.11
CA ILE A 106 25.66 8.74 15.71
C ILE A 106 27.17 8.73 15.95
N GLU A 107 27.94 8.36 14.93
CA GLU A 107 29.40 8.22 15.04
C GLU A 107 30.12 9.58 15.06
N ALA A 108 29.60 10.57 14.32
CA ALA A 108 30.05 11.96 14.29
C ALA A 108 28.91 12.89 13.81
N ALA A 109 29.04 14.21 14.00
CA ALA A 109 28.00 15.22 13.73
C ALA A 109 27.44 15.28 12.28
N SER A 110 27.89 14.42 11.37
CA SER A 110 27.42 14.37 9.97
C SER A 110 27.34 12.95 9.38
N GLN A 111 27.64 11.89 10.15
CA GLN A 111 27.46 10.51 9.71
C GLN A 111 26.50 9.81 10.68
N LEU A 112 25.31 9.55 10.18
CA LEU A 112 24.27 8.77 10.84
C LEU A 112 24.30 7.38 10.23
N THR A 113 24.39 6.36 11.07
CA THR A 113 24.27 4.96 10.64
C THR A 113 22.84 4.52 10.90
N THR A 114 22.15 4.04 9.87
CA THR A 114 20.77 3.55 9.95
C THR A 114 20.71 2.13 10.53
N LYS A 115 19.56 1.73 11.08
CA LYS A 115 19.36 0.34 11.54
C LYS A 115 19.55 -0.66 10.41
N PHE A 116 19.14 -0.31 9.18
CA PHE A 116 19.35 -1.13 7.99
C PHE A 116 20.83 -1.41 7.72
N GLU A 117 21.67 -0.37 7.73
CA GLU A 117 23.12 -0.53 7.53
C GLU A 117 23.75 -1.40 8.63
N LEU A 118 23.33 -1.18 9.88
CA LEU A 118 23.78 -2.00 11.00
C LEU A 118 23.33 -3.46 10.89
N ALA A 119 22.12 -3.73 10.38
CA ALA A 119 21.63 -5.08 10.07
C ALA A 119 22.44 -5.76 8.98
N VAL A 120 22.77 -5.04 7.91
CA VAL A 120 23.64 -5.54 6.84
C VAL A 120 25.01 -5.92 7.40
N ASP A 121 25.61 -5.06 8.23
CA ASP A 121 26.93 -5.33 8.82
C ASP A 121 26.91 -6.46 9.84
N GLU A 122 25.88 -6.56 10.70
CA GLU A 122 25.76 -7.69 11.63
C GLU A 122 25.46 -9.01 10.90
N ALA A 123 24.74 -8.97 9.77
CA ALA A 123 24.56 -10.13 8.91
C ALA A 123 25.87 -10.61 8.29
N LYS A 124 26.73 -9.70 7.81
CA LYS A 124 28.09 -10.04 7.33
C LYS A 124 28.93 -10.65 8.45
N ASN A 125 28.92 -10.03 9.63
CA ASN A 125 29.63 -10.56 10.80
C ASN A 125 29.11 -11.95 11.19
N TRP A 126 27.80 -12.17 11.10
CA TRP A 126 27.20 -13.47 11.39
C TRP A 126 27.66 -14.53 10.37
N ILE A 127 27.71 -14.20 9.07
CA ILE A 127 28.22 -15.08 8.00
C ILE A 127 29.69 -15.46 8.23
N ASP A 128 30.50 -14.51 8.69
CA ASP A 128 31.93 -14.74 8.96
C ASP A 128 32.17 -15.70 10.13
N ARG A 129 31.26 -15.73 11.10
CA ARG A 129 31.29 -16.66 12.23
C ARG A 129 30.81 -18.08 11.86
N GLN A 130 30.21 -18.28 10.68
CA GLN A 130 29.68 -19.59 10.26
C GLN A 130 30.77 -20.52 9.69
N PRO A 131 30.59 -21.85 9.77
CA PRO A 131 31.48 -22.81 9.11
C PRO A 131 31.54 -22.65 7.58
N ASP A 132 32.73 -22.80 6.98
CA ASP A 132 33.00 -22.57 5.55
C ASP A 132 32.10 -23.36 4.58
N ASN A 133 31.56 -24.50 5.01
CA ASN A 133 30.77 -25.39 4.16
C ASN A 133 29.25 -25.24 4.37
N ARG A 134 28.82 -24.27 5.19
CA ARG A 134 27.41 -23.99 5.46
C ARG A 134 26.76 -23.37 4.23
N LEU A 135 25.61 -23.90 3.82
CA LEU A 135 24.79 -23.33 2.74
C LEU A 135 23.91 -22.23 3.32
N ILE A 136 23.99 -21.02 2.76
CA ILE A 136 23.28 -19.84 3.23
C ILE A 136 22.39 -19.32 2.09
N THR A 137 21.11 -19.11 2.40
CA THR A 137 20.17 -18.38 1.54
C THR A 137 19.90 -17.02 2.17
N VAL A 138 19.80 -15.96 1.36
CA VAL A 138 19.47 -14.60 1.80
C VAL A 138 18.11 -14.20 1.21
N ILE A 139 17.17 -13.85 2.07
CA ILE A 139 15.85 -13.33 1.74
C ILE A 139 15.80 -11.86 2.18
N ALA A 140 15.20 -11.02 1.34
CA ALA A 140 14.97 -9.62 1.64
C ALA A 140 13.45 -9.35 1.75
N THR A 141 13.02 -8.69 2.82
CA THR A 141 11.60 -8.37 3.05
C THR A 141 11.10 -7.28 2.09
N GLY A 142 9.80 -7.24 1.79
CA GLY A 142 9.14 -6.23 0.95
C GLY A 142 7.65 -6.56 0.81
N ALA A 143 6.94 -5.93 -0.13
CA ALA A 143 5.54 -6.32 -0.41
C ALA A 143 5.43 -7.79 -0.84
N VAL A 144 6.45 -8.28 -1.55
CA VAL A 144 6.66 -9.71 -1.79
C VAL A 144 8.12 -10.01 -1.40
N PRO A 145 8.37 -10.98 -0.51
CA PRO A 145 9.73 -11.34 -0.13
C PRO A 145 10.47 -11.97 -1.30
N VAL A 146 11.74 -11.61 -1.49
CA VAL A 146 12.57 -12.07 -2.60
C VAL A 146 13.78 -12.82 -2.08
N GLU A 147 14.05 -13.98 -2.66
CA GLU A 147 15.31 -14.71 -2.47
C GLU A 147 16.40 -14.04 -3.33
N ILE A 148 17.34 -13.36 -2.68
CA ILE A 148 18.42 -12.62 -3.34
C ILE A 148 19.55 -13.57 -3.73
N VAL A 149 19.87 -14.50 -2.83
CA VAL A 149 20.89 -15.54 -3.05
C VAL A 149 20.35 -16.86 -2.53
N SER A 150 20.50 -17.91 -3.33
CA SER A 150 20.02 -19.26 -2.98
C SER A 150 21.16 -20.22 -2.68
N SER A 151 21.18 -20.80 -1.48
CA SER A 151 22.06 -21.91 -1.10
C SER A 151 23.53 -21.70 -1.49
N GLU A 152 24.09 -20.55 -1.18
CA GLU A 152 25.46 -20.17 -1.51
C GLU A 152 26.43 -20.53 -0.37
N ARG A 153 27.69 -20.82 -0.73
CA ARG A 153 28.81 -21.07 0.21
C ARG A 153 29.89 -20.00 0.12
N ASN A 154 30.01 -19.34 -1.03
CA ASN A 154 31.00 -18.30 -1.24
C ASN A 154 30.61 -17.05 -0.44
N ARG A 155 31.36 -16.78 0.63
CA ARG A 155 31.17 -15.60 1.47
C ARG A 155 31.24 -14.28 0.70
N GLN A 156 32.05 -14.20 -0.35
CA GLN A 156 32.14 -12.96 -1.12
C GLN A 156 30.83 -12.66 -1.85
N VAL A 157 30.22 -13.66 -2.49
CA VAL A 157 28.93 -13.52 -3.17
C VAL A 157 27.83 -13.12 -2.18
N LEU A 158 27.84 -13.69 -0.98
CA LEU A 158 26.90 -13.32 0.07
C LEU A 158 27.09 -11.86 0.54
N ARG A 159 28.33 -11.39 0.69
CA ARG A 159 28.62 -10.00 1.07
C ARG A 159 28.22 -9.02 -0.01
N ASP A 160 28.59 -9.30 -1.26
CA ASP A 160 28.26 -8.45 -2.40
C ASP A 160 26.72 -8.34 -2.53
N ALA A 161 25.99 -9.44 -2.35
CA ALA A 161 24.53 -9.43 -2.35
C ALA A 161 23.93 -8.61 -1.20
N LEU A 162 24.53 -8.64 -0.01
CA LEU A 162 24.09 -7.81 1.13
C LEU A 162 24.39 -6.32 0.89
N ASP A 163 25.52 -5.98 0.24
CA ASP A 163 25.89 -4.60 -0.11
C ASP A 163 25.00 -3.97 -1.19
N GLU A 164 24.38 -4.80 -2.03
CA GLU A 164 23.44 -4.33 -3.06
C GLU A 164 22.03 -4.03 -2.51
N LEU A 165 21.70 -4.50 -1.30
CA LEU A 165 20.39 -4.27 -0.70
C LEU A 165 20.15 -2.79 -0.40
N THR A 166 18.92 -2.34 -0.65
CA THR A 166 18.43 -1.00 -0.31
C THR A 166 17.19 -1.11 0.57
N PRO A 167 16.92 -0.12 1.43
CA PRO A 167 15.64 -0.04 2.13
C PRO A 167 14.45 -0.09 1.16
N TYR A 168 13.34 -0.59 1.67
CA TYR A 168 12.07 -0.72 0.98
C TYR A 168 11.03 0.14 1.70
N PHE A 169 10.42 1.05 0.94
CA PHE A 169 9.59 2.12 1.49
C PHE A 169 8.08 1.90 1.30
N GLY A 170 7.69 0.81 0.64
CA GLY A 170 6.30 0.37 0.56
C GLY A 170 5.89 -0.45 1.78
N LEU A 171 4.70 -1.04 1.72
CA LEU A 171 4.19 -1.92 2.78
C LEU A 171 4.87 -3.29 2.73
N THR A 172 5.42 -3.74 3.85
CA THR A 172 6.19 -4.97 4.00
C THR A 172 5.32 -6.12 4.51
N ASP A 173 5.53 -7.32 3.96
CA ASP A 173 4.88 -8.57 4.39
C ASP A 173 5.91 -9.49 5.09
N HIS A 174 6.02 -9.36 6.41
CA HIS A 174 6.98 -10.14 7.22
C HIS A 174 6.50 -11.58 7.40
N VAL A 175 5.18 -11.80 7.44
CA VAL A 175 4.55 -13.12 7.54
C VAL A 175 4.91 -13.99 6.34
N ALA A 176 4.82 -13.44 5.13
CA ALA A 176 5.24 -14.12 3.90
C ALA A 176 6.74 -14.41 3.90
N ALA A 177 7.58 -13.49 4.38
CA ALA A 177 9.02 -13.69 4.46
C ALA A 177 9.40 -14.85 5.40
N LEU A 178 8.77 -14.91 6.59
CA LEU A 178 8.94 -16.01 7.54
C LEU A 178 8.45 -17.35 6.97
N SER A 179 7.29 -17.34 6.31
CA SER A 179 6.72 -18.54 5.68
C SER A 179 7.59 -19.06 4.54
N LEU A 180 8.14 -18.15 3.71
CA LEU A 180 9.09 -18.49 2.67
C LEU A 180 10.35 -19.11 3.28
N ALA A 181 10.92 -18.50 4.32
CA ALA A 181 12.10 -19.02 4.99
C ALA A 181 11.88 -20.42 5.59
N ASP A 182 10.75 -20.67 6.24
CA ASP A 182 10.40 -21.98 6.78
C ASP A 182 10.22 -23.03 5.69
N SER A 183 9.62 -22.65 4.54
CA SER A 183 9.44 -23.55 3.39
C SER A 183 10.76 -24.01 2.76
N LEU A 184 11.79 -23.16 2.78
CA LEU A 184 13.10 -23.47 2.19
C LEU A 184 13.89 -24.52 2.97
N HIS A 185 13.51 -24.78 4.21
CA HIS A 185 14.05 -25.86 5.02
C HIS A 185 13.36 -27.21 4.75
N GLN A 186 12.14 -27.24 4.19
CA GLN A 186 11.36 -28.47 4.02
C GLN A 186 12.03 -29.52 3.12
N GLY A 187 11.98 -30.78 3.55
CA GLY A 187 12.52 -31.93 2.83
C GLY A 187 14.01 -32.23 3.06
N LYS A 188 14.66 -31.54 4.02
CA LYS A 188 16.08 -31.69 4.33
C LYS A 188 16.29 -31.68 5.85
N ASP A 189 17.22 -32.52 6.34
CA ASP A 189 17.50 -32.62 7.78
C ASP A 189 18.29 -31.38 8.26
N GLY A 190 17.64 -30.53 9.07
CA GLY A 190 18.29 -29.47 9.83
C GLY A 190 18.52 -28.15 9.09
N GLY A 191 18.24 -27.04 9.77
CA GLY A 191 18.35 -25.68 9.27
C GLY A 191 17.87 -24.67 10.31
N ALA A 192 18.41 -23.45 10.28
CA ALA A 192 17.97 -22.36 11.15
C ALA A 192 17.70 -21.11 10.32
N THR A 193 16.67 -20.37 10.70
CA THR A 193 16.36 -19.04 10.14
C THR A 193 16.92 -17.97 11.07
N VAL A 194 17.62 -16.97 10.53
CA VAL A 194 18.13 -15.81 11.29
C VAL A 194 17.57 -14.54 10.69
N VAL A 195 16.87 -13.74 11.48
CA VAL A 195 16.21 -12.49 11.05
C VAL A 195 16.95 -11.31 11.63
N PHE A 196 17.35 -10.37 10.78
CA PHE A 196 17.95 -9.09 11.18
C PHE A 196 16.90 -7.99 11.00
N THR A 197 16.45 -7.39 12.09
CA THR A 197 15.31 -6.44 12.12
C THR A 197 15.44 -5.46 13.29
N ASP A 198 14.62 -4.41 13.33
CA ASP A 198 14.46 -3.53 14.49
C ASP A 198 13.47 -4.07 15.55
N GLY A 199 12.80 -5.19 15.25
CA GLY A 199 11.87 -5.88 16.14
C GLY A 199 10.49 -5.23 16.25
N GLN A 200 10.17 -4.22 15.43
CA GLN A 200 8.89 -3.52 15.45
C GLN A 200 8.16 -3.75 14.14
N TRP A 201 7.20 -4.69 14.13
CA TRP A 201 6.48 -5.07 12.92
C TRP A 201 5.00 -4.73 13.03
N ARG A 202 4.44 -4.13 11.97
CA ARG A 202 3.00 -3.86 11.87
C ARG A 202 2.18 -5.15 11.98
N ASP A 203 2.64 -6.22 11.35
CA ASP A 203 2.06 -7.56 11.34
C ASP A 203 2.64 -8.49 12.42
N ALA A 204 3.21 -7.95 13.50
CA ALA A 204 3.81 -8.75 14.57
C ALA A 204 2.82 -9.76 15.17
N GLU A 205 1.55 -9.41 15.37
CA GLU A 205 0.55 -10.34 15.92
C GLU A 205 0.32 -11.56 15.02
N GLU A 206 0.24 -11.35 13.70
CA GLU A 206 0.10 -12.41 12.71
C GLU A 206 1.38 -13.25 12.63
N ALA A 207 2.54 -12.59 12.63
CA ALA A 207 3.84 -13.25 12.65
C ALA A 207 4.01 -14.12 13.90
N ASN A 208 3.59 -13.64 15.08
CA ASN A 208 3.64 -14.38 16.34
C ASN A 208 2.69 -15.60 16.33
N GLY A 209 1.60 -15.54 15.56
CA GLY A 209 0.64 -16.64 15.39
C GLY A 209 1.09 -17.73 14.40
N LEU A 210 2.17 -17.52 13.65
CA LEU A 210 2.67 -18.48 12.68
C LEU A 210 3.20 -19.75 13.36
N GLN A 211 2.80 -20.91 12.83
CA GLN A 211 3.37 -22.20 13.18
C GLN A 211 4.59 -22.47 12.29
N LEU A 212 5.78 -22.09 12.79
CA LEU A 212 7.05 -22.39 12.13
C LEU A 212 7.54 -23.78 12.54
N TYR A 213 8.04 -24.56 11.57
CA TYR A 213 8.52 -25.92 11.82
C TYR A 213 10.03 -25.96 12.12
N HIS A 214 10.77 -24.90 11.77
CA HIS A 214 12.22 -24.80 11.94
C HIS A 214 12.62 -23.72 12.96
N PRO A 215 13.79 -23.86 13.63
CA PRO A 215 14.30 -22.87 14.56
C PRO A 215 14.47 -21.48 13.94
N LEU A 216 14.08 -20.46 14.71
CA LEU A 216 14.20 -19.05 14.36
C LEU A 216 15.05 -18.31 15.40
N GLN A 217 16.02 -17.52 14.93
CA GLN A 217 16.79 -16.57 15.72
C GLN A 217 16.48 -15.15 15.23
N ILE A 218 16.21 -14.24 16.15
CA ILE A 218 16.02 -12.82 15.85
C ILE A 218 17.23 -12.06 16.37
N VAL A 219 17.80 -11.23 15.51
CA VAL A 219 18.89 -10.31 15.80
C VAL A 219 18.32 -8.90 15.68
N THR A 220 17.96 -8.32 16.82
CA THR A 220 17.46 -6.95 16.88
C THR A 220 18.63 -5.97 16.74
N VAL A 221 18.52 -5.01 15.82
CA VAL A 221 19.58 -4.05 15.54
C VAL A 221 19.26 -2.64 15.98
N GLY A 222 20.32 -1.94 16.40
CA GLY A 222 20.29 -0.55 16.80
C GLY A 222 19.97 -0.32 18.27
N SER A 223 20.48 0.77 18.80
CA SER A 223 20.04 1.32 20.08
C SER A 223 18.88 2.32 19.83
N ASN A 224 17.94 2.47 20.76
CA ASN A 224 16.81 3.40 20.64
C ASN A 224 17.27 4.88 20.80
N LEU A 225 18.15 5.35 19.91
CA LEU A 225 18.67 6.71 19.90
C LEU A 225 18.51 7.31 18.49
N PRO A 226 17.91 8.50 18.34
CA PRO A 226 17.19 9.28 19.35
C PRO A 226 15.95 8.57 19.93
N ASN A 227 15.62 8.85 21.20
CA ASN A 227 14.46 8.27 21.91
C ASN A 227 13.13 8.96 21.56
N TRP A 228 13.09 9.72 20.47
CA TRP A 228 11.93 10.50 20.09
C TRP A 228 11.86 10.65 18.57
N ASN A 229 10.64 10.78 18.06
CA ASN A 229 10.36 11.00 16.65
C ASN A 229 9.35 12.13 16.52
N GLY A 230 9.60 13.09 15.64
CA GLY A 230 8.62 14.07 15.20
C GLY A 230 8.36 13.85 13.73
N SER A 231 7.10 13.78 13.31
CA SER A 231 6.79 13.48 11.90
C SER A 231 5.78 14.45 11.32
N ILE A 232 5.91 14.75 10.03
CA ILE A 232 4.88 15.46 9.27
C ILE A 232 3.84 14.44 8.81
N LEU A 233 2.63 14.51 9.37
CA LEU A 233 1.52 13.62 8.98
C LEU A 233 0.78 14.12 7.74
N HIS A 234 0.63 15.43 7.61
CA HIS A 234 -0.12 16.04 6.52
C HIS A 234 0.48 17.38 6.14
N PHE A 235 0.56 17.64 4.84
CA PHE A 235 0.92 18.93 4.29
C PHE A 235 0.01 19.24 3.10
N GLY A 236 -0.82 20.27 3.25
CA GLY A 236 -1.77 20.70 2.22
C GLY A 236 -1.57 22.16 1.85
N ILE A 237 -1.71 22.47 0.57
CA ILE A 237 -1.65 23.84 0.03
C ILE A 237 -3.00 24.19 -0.58
N ARG A 238 -3.53 25.36 -0.25
CA ARG A 238 -4.76 25.91 -0.82
C ARG A 238 -4.57 27.39 -1.20
N PRO A 239 -5.31 27.92 -2.17
CA PRO A 239 -5.31 29.36 -2.45
C PRO A 239 -5.73 30.18 -1.22
N ASP A 240 -5.13 31.36 -1.05
CA ASP A 240 -5.55 32.33 -0.04
C ASP A 240 -6.79 33.09 -0.50
N ILE A 241 -7.83 33.07 0.32
CA ILE A 241 -9.12 33.71 0.01
C ILE A 241 -9.03 35.23 0.20
N ASN A 242 -8.14 35.69 1.09
CA ASN A 242 -8.00 37.10 1.45
C ASN A 242 -6.97 37.82 0.58
N GLU A 243 -5.96 37.10 0.09
CA GLU A 243 -4.88 37.63 -0.75
C GLU A 243 -4.81 36.87 -2.08
N PRO A 244 -5.46 37.37 -3.15
CA PRO A 244 -5.41 36.76 -4.47
C PRO A 244 -3.96 36.60 -4.97
N GLY A 245 -3.60 35.37 -5.37
CA GLY A 245 -2.26 35.03 -5.82
C GLY A 245 -1.32 34.53 -4.72
N SER A 246 -1.72 34.63 -3.45
CA SER A 246 -1.04 33.99 -2.34
C SER A 246 -1.65 32.62 -2.02
N TYR A 247 -0.91 31.79 -1.28
CA TYR A 247 -1.36 30.47 -0.84
C TYR A 247 -1.32 30.35 0.69
N HIS A 248 -2.20 29.50 1.22
CA HIS A 248 -2.18 29.00 2.59
C HIS A 248 -1.64 27.57 2.63
N ALA A 249 -0.78 27.29 3.60
CA ALA A 249 -0.37 25.95 3.96
C ALA A 249 -1.03 25.51 5.28
N ALA A 250 -1.42 24.24 5.34
CA ALA A 250 -1.76 23.55 6.57
C ALA A 250 -0.78 22.37 6.75
N VAL A 251 -0.08 22.35 7.89
CA VAL A 251 0.88 21.30 8.24
C VAL A 251 0.45 20.65 9.55
N THR A 252 0.32 19.33 9.58
CA THR A 252 0.04 18.55 10.78
C THR A 252 1.27 17.75 11.18
N ILE A 253 1.65 17.86 12.44
CA ILE A 253 2.87 17.28 13.01
C ILE A 253 2.47 16.37 14.17
N ARG A 254 3.14 15.23 14.33
CA ARG A 254 2.99 14.34 15.48
C ARG A 254 4.27 14.27 16.30
N ASN A 255 4.12 14.22 17.62
CA ASN A 255 5.21 13.98 18.55
C ASN A 255 5.10 12.56 19.13
N ASP A 256 5.90 11.62 18.61
CA ASP A 256 5.97 10.25 19.13
C ASP A 256 6.98 10.12 20.30
N GLY A 257 7.45 11.24 20.86
CA GLY A 257 8.31 11.27 22.03
C GLY A 257 7.55 11.23 23.37
N GLU A 258 8.27 10.93 24.44
CA GLU A 258 7.73 10.86 25.81
C GLU A 258 7.60 12.23 26.50
N LEU A 259 8.15 13.29 25.90
CA LEU A 259 8.18 14.64 26.45
C LEU A 259 7.56 15.64 25.47
N GLU A 260 6.96 16.70 26.03
CA GLU A 260 6.54 17.87 25.26
C GLU A 260 7.76 18.48 24.54
N ARG A 261 7.57 18.84 23.27
CA ARG A 261 8.65 19.38 22.44
C ARG A 261 8.15 20.50 21.55
N GLU A 262 9.00 21.53 21.40
CA GLU A 262 8.84 22.58 20.40
C GLU A 262 9.34 22.06 19.04
N PHE A 263 8.47 22.13 18.04
CA PHE A 263 8.78 21.85 16.65
C PHE A 263 8.73 23.14 15.85
N THR A 264 9.70 23.34 14.96
CA THR A 264 9.69 24.46 14.00
C THR A 264 9.48 23.93 12.59
N ILE A 265 8.45 24.44 11.91
CA ILE A 265 8.21 24.18 10.49
C ILE A 265 8.79 25.31 9.66
N GLU A 266 9.63 24.97 8.70
CA GLU A 266 10.06 25.84 7.61
C GLU A 266 9.40 25.42 6.31
N ILE A 267 8.74 26.35 5.62
CA ILE A 267 8.18 26.14 4.28
C ILE A 267 9.06 26.84 3.26
N TYR A 268 9.47 26.08 2.25
CA TYR A 268 10.25 26.54 1.11
C TYR A 268 9.39 26.53 -0.16
N SER A 269 9.56 27.55 -0.99
CA SER A 269 8.96 27.64 -2.33
C SER A 269 9.95 27.14 -3.37
N GLY A 270 9.51 26.18 -4.19
CA GLY A 270 10.27 25.60 -5.28
C GLY A 270 9.82 26.11 -6.65
N TYR A 271 10.79 26.35 -7.52
CA TYR A 271 10.59 26.71 -8.92
C TYR A 271 11.48 25.82 -9.78
N ALA A 272 11.05 25.51 -11.01
CA ALA A 272 11.73 24.53 -11.88
C ALA A 272 13.25 24.74 -12.01
N ASP A 273 13.72 25.99 -12.07
CA ASP A 273 15.13 26.33 -12.30
C ASP A 273 15.71 27.31 -11.25
N ARG A 274 15.15 27.35 -10.04
CA ARG A 274 15.66 28.23 -8.97
C ARG A 274 15.90 27.45 -7.67
N PRO A 275 16.89 27.88 -6.86
CA PRO A 275 17.07 27.30 -5.53
C PRO A 275 15.81 27.52 -4.69
N LEU A 276 15.57 26.61 -3.76
CA LEU A 276 14.49 26.73 -2.77
C LEU A 276 14.63 28.04 -1.99
N GLU A 277 13.55 28.81 -1.94
CA GLU A 277 13.48 30.05 -1.17
C GLU A 277 12.58 29.84 0.05
N ARG A 278 13.07 30.19 1.25
CA ARG A 278 12.28 30.04 2.47
C ARG A 278 11.14 31.07 2.48
N ALA A 279 9.91 30.58 2.37
CA ALA A 279 8.70 31.39 2.31
C ALA A 279 8.12 31.70 3.69
N ALA A 280 8.12 30.74 4.61
CA ALA A 280 7.53 30.93 5.93
C ALA A 280 8.17 30.03 7.00
N VAL A 281 8.09 30.45 8.26
CA VAL A 281 8.58 29.70 9.42
C VAL A 281 7.61 29.86 10.58
N ARG A 282 7.31 28.77 11.29
CA ARG A 282 6.46 28.81 12.49
C ARG A 282 6.77 27.68 13.46
N SER A 283 6.74 27.99 14.76
CA SER A 283 6.92 27.01 15.83
C SER A 283 5.58 26.59 16.47
N ILE A 284 5.55 25.38 17.02
CA ILE A 284 4.44 24.84 17.83
C ILE A 284 4.99 23.91 18.92
N ASP A 285 4.44 23.99 20.13
CA ASP A 285 4.69 23.03 21.20
C ASP A 285 3.66 21.90 21.12
N ILE A 286 4.13 20.65 21.12
CA ILE A 286 3.28 19.46 21.02
C ILE A 286 3.55 18.53 22.20
N ALA A 287 2.48 18.17 22.92
CA ALA A 287 2.52 17.25 24.03
C ALA A 287 2.93 15.81 23.60
N PRO A 288 3.39 14.96 24.54
CA PRO A 288 3.77 13.59 24.24
C PRO A 288 2.63 12.77 23.60
N GLY A 289 2.89 12.08 22.50
CA GLY A 289 1.92 11.23 21.80
C GLY A 289 0.78 11.98 21.10
N GLU A 290 0.80 13.32 21.12
CA GLU A 290 -0.24 14.17 20.54
C GLU A 290 0.21 14.70 19.17
N TRP A 291 -0.74 15.31 18.46
CA TRP A 291 -0.51 15.99 17.19
C TRP A 291 -0.97 17.44 17.24
N GLY A 292 -0.28 18.30 16.49
CA GLY A 292 -0.56 19.72 16.37
C GLY A 292 -0.66 20.13 14.91
N SER A 293 -1.50 21.13 14.61
CA SER A 293 -1.63 21.69 13.26
C SER A 293 -1.27 23.16 13.23
N ILE A 294 -0.45 23.54 12.24
CA ILE A 294 -0.05 24.91 11.97
C ILE A 294 -0.63 25.34 10.62
N GLU A 295 -1.25 26.52 10.59
CA GLU A 295 -1.59 27.20 9.35
C GLU A 295 -0.61 28.36 9.11
N LEU A 296 -0.12 28.48 7.87
CA LEU A 296 0.72 29.58 7.40
C LEU A 296 0.06 30.24 6.18
N SER A 297 0.07 31.56 6.12
CA SER A 297 -0.62 32.38 5.11
C SER A 297 0.36 33.25 4.34
N GLY A 298 -0.05 33.78 3.19
CA GLY A 298 0.78 34.70 2.41
C GLY A 298 1.98 34.01 1.73
N LEU A 299 1.87 32.72 1.41
CA LEU A 299 2.92 32.02 0.67
C LEU A 299 2.96 32.54 -0.78
N PRO A 300 4.13 32.89 -1.33
CA PRO A 300 4.26 33.38 -2.70
C PRO A 300 3.93 32.26 -3.69
N PRO A 301 3.47 32.57 -4.93
CA PRO A 301 3.28 31.57 -5.97
C PRO A 301 4.54 30.75 -6.22
N ALA A 302 4.42 29.42 -6.23
CA ALA A 302 5.51 28.48 -6.49
C ALA A 302 5.02 27.32 -7.37
N ALA A 303 5.94 26.53 -7.93
CA ALA A 303 5.57 25.30 -8.64
C ALA A 303 5.23 24.18 -7.63
N TYR A 304 5.97 24.13 -6.53
CA TYR A 304 5.73 23.24 -5.40
C TYR A 304 6.21 23.91 -4.10
N TYR A 305 5.76 23.38 -2.97
CA TYR A 305 6.24 23.75 -1.65
C TYR A 305 6.87 22.56 -0.96
N LYS A 306 7.92 22.80 -0.18
CA LYS A 306 8.57 21.81 0.68
C LYS A 306 8.40 22.26 2.13
N ALA A 307 7.78 21.42 2.95
CA ALA A 307 7.76 21.57 4.40
C ALA A 307 8.93 20.78 5.00
N GLN A 308 9.69 21.41 5.88
CA GLN A 308 10.77 20.79 6.63
C GLN A 308 10.56 21.00 8.13
N LEU A 309 10.56 19.90 8.88
CA LEU A 309 10.43 19.85 10.34
C LEU A 309 11.80 19.97 10.99
N LEU A 310 11.88 20.82 12.01
CA LEU A 310 13.05 21.01 12.86
C LEU A 310 12.70 20.70 14.33
N PRO A 311 13.61 20.08 15.11
CA PRO A 311 14.99 19.71 14.73
C PRO A 311 15.06 18.62 13.66
N ALA A 312 15.97 18.75 12.69
CA ALA A 312 16.04 17.87 11.52
C ALA A 312 16.54 16.45 11.80
N ILE A 313 17.12 16.22 12.98
CA ILE A 313 17.66 14.93 13.39
C ILE A 313 16.87 14.43 14.58
N ASP A 314 16.09 13.40 14.32
CA ASP A 314 15.32 12.63 15.28
C ASP A 314 15.46 11.13 14.95
N ARG A 315 14.56 10.28 15.45
CA ARG A 315 14.65 8.83 15.22
C ARG A 315 14.53 8.46 13.75
N ILE A 316 13.65 9.11 12.98
CA ILE A 316 13.41 8.80 11.57
C ILE A 316 13.46 10.09 10.73
N PRO A 317 14.65 10.59 10.35
CA PRO A 317 14.78 11.88 9.68
C PRO A 317 14.02 12.05 8.36
N MET A 318 13.63 10.94 7.73
CA MET A 318 12.95 10.92 6.44
C MET A 318 11.50 11.42 6.52
N ASP A 319 10.82 11.32 7.67
CA ASP A 319 9.44 11.79 7.86
C ASP A 319 9.35 13.28 8.26
N ASN A 320 10.49 13.94 8.37
CA ASN A 320 10.62 15.38 8.62
C ASN A 320 10.40 16.25 7.37
N VAL A 321 10.16 15.64 6.20
CA VAL A 321 10.00 16.36 4.94
C VAL A 321 8.71 15.94 4.25
N ALA A 322 7.94 16.92 3.79
CA ALA A 322 6.76 16.70 2.96
C ALA A 322 6.70 17.73 1.83
N TYR A 323 6.08 17.34 0.71
CA TYR A 323 5.87 18.22 -0.44
C TYR A 323 4.38 18.47 -0.65
N GLY A 324 4.06 19.69 -1.07
CA GLY A 324 2.69 20.13 -1.31
C GLY A 324 2.63 20.93 -2.61
N PHE A 325 1.56 20.70 -3.38
CA PHE A 325 1.38 21.32 -4.67
C PHE A 325 0.28 22.36 -4.59
N PRO A 326 0.51 23.59 -5.09
CA PRO A 326 -0.60 24.50 -5.25
C PRO A 326 -1.57 23.87 -6.25
N VAL A 327 -2.83 23.72 -5.84
CA VAL A 327 -3.88 23.51 -6.82
C VAL A 327 -3.87 24.78 -7.66
N VAL A 328 -3.36 24.70 -8.89
CA VAL A 328 -3.41 25.80 -9.84
C VAL A 328 -4.88 26.01 -10.17
N GLN A 329 -5.56 26.76 -9.32
CA GLN A 329 -6.70 27.59 -9.71
C GLN A 329 -6.15 28.83 -10.42
N GLY A 330 -5.24 28.64 -11.36
CA GLY A 330 -5.09 29.60 -12.44
C GLY A 330 -6.38 29.45 -13.22
N GLY A 331 -7.42 30.17 -12.81
CA GLY A 331 -8.72 29.98 -13.40
C GLY A 331 -8.60 30.31 -14.87
N SER A 332 -8.64 29.28 -15.72
CA SER A 332 -8.34 29.44 -17.13
C SER A 332 -9.22 30.56 -17.68
N HIS A 333 -8.64 31.53 -18.37
CA HIS A 333 -9.38 32.64 -18.91
C HIS A 333 -10.04 32.19 -20.21
N ALA A 334 -11.34 31.98 -20.13
CA ALA A 334 -12.16 31.66 -21.28
C ALA A 334 -12.70 32.94 -21.91
N LEU A 335 -12.33 33.23 -23.16
CA LEU A 335 -12.98 34.30 -23.90
C LEU A 335 -14.35 33.83 -24.37
N VAL A 336 -15.41 34.35 -23.75
CA VAL A 336 -16.80 34.04 -24.11
C VAL A 336 -17.30 35.10 -25.10
N VAL A 337 -17.36 34.72 -26.37
CA VAL A 337 -17.85 35.54 -27.48
C VAL A 337 -19.32 35.21 -27.70
N SER A 338 -20.21 36.16 -27.43
CA SER A 338 -21.66 35.96 -27.56
C SER A 338 -22.38 37.23 -27.99
N THR A 339 -23.51 37.08 -28.67
CA THR A 339 -24.35 38.22 -29.09
C THR A 339 -25.18 38.79 -27.93
N GLU A 340 -25.78 37.89 -27.14
CA GLU A 340 -26.78 38.22 -26.11
C GLU A 340 -26.29 37.96 -24.67
N GLY A 341 -25.13 37.31 -24.51
CA GLY A 341 -24.66 36.82 -23.21
C GLY A 341 -25.31 35.48 -22.81
N ASN A 342 -24.60 34.70 -21.97
CA ASN A 342 -25.09 33.39 -21.52
C ASN A 342 -24.81 33.18 -20.03
N LEU A 343 -25.72 33.64 -19.19
CA LEU A 343 -25.54 33.62 -17.73
C LEU A 343 -25.34 32.20 -17.18
N PHE A 344 -26.03 31.20 -17.74
CA PHE A 344 -25.89 29.80 -17.30
C PHE A 344 -24.48 29.29 -17.55
N LEU A 345 -23.97 29.48 -18.77
CA LEU A 345 -22.61 29.11 -19.13
C LEU A 345 -21.58 29.85 -18.27
N GLU A 346 -21.71 31.17 -18.12
CA GLU A 346 -20.79 31.98 -17.32
C GLU A 346 -20.71 31.51 -15.85
N LYS A 347 -21.86 31.22 -15.23
CA LYS A 347 -21.90 30.73 -13.85
C LYS A 347 -21.33 29.33 -13.73
N ALA A 348 -21.62 28.45 -14.68
CA ALA A 348 -21.05 27.11 -14.71
C ALA A 348 -19.53 27.12 -14.94
N LEU A 349 -19.01 28.01 -15.78
CA LEU A 349 -17.58 28.23 -15.98
C LEU A 349 -16.90 28.70 -14.68
N LEU A 350 -17.48 29.71 -14.01
CA LEU A 350 -16.98 30.16 -12.71
C LEU A 350 -16.96 29.05 -11.65
N LEU A 351 -18.01 28.22 -11.60
CA LEU A 351 -18.07 27.05 -10.71
C LEU A 351 -17.03 26.00 -11.06
N SER A 352 -16.62 25.93 -12.33
CA SER A 352 -15.58 25.04 -12.83
C SER A 352 -14.17 25.60 -12.61
N GLY A 353 -14.06 26.76 -11.96
CA GLY A 353 -12.79 27.44 -11.72
C GLY A 353 -12.29 28.25 -12.93
N VAL A 354 -13.06 28.42 -13.99
CA VAL A 354 -12.70 29.19 -15.20
C VAL A 354 -13.12 30.65 -15.03
N ILE A 355 -12.27 31.61 -15.44
CA ILE A 355 -12.61 33.04 -15.43
C ILE A 355 -13.15 33.45 -16.81
N PRO A 356 -14.47 33.70 -16.98
CA PRO A 356 -15.02 34.09 -18.26
C PRO A 356 -14.74 35.58 -18.56
N VAL A 357 -13.98 35.83 -19.62
CA VAL A 357 -13.77 37.16 -20.21
C VAL A 357 -14.82 37.37 -21.29
N LYS A 358 -15.73 38.33 -21.09
CA LYS A 358 -16.88 38.50 -21.99
C LYS A 358 -16.59 39.49 -23.09
N ILE A 359 -16.98 39.15 -24.32
CA ILE A 359 -16.91 40.06 -25.45
C ILE A 359 -18.13 39.89 -26.36
N ASN A 360 -18.60 41.01 -26.91
CA ASN A 360 -19.64 40.98 -27.92
C ASN A 360 -19.03 40.67 -29.30
N VAL A 361 -19.77 39.95 -30.13
CA VAL A 361 -19.40 39.63 -31.53
C VAL A 361 -19.06 40.88 -32.35
N ASP A 362 -19.68 42.02 -32.06
CA ASP A 362 -19.44 43.30 -32.75
C ASP A 362 -18.19 44.05 -32.25
N SER A 363 -17.57 43.60 -31.16
CA SER A 363 -16.37 44.21 -30.58
C SER A 363 -15.09 43.77 -31.30
N THR A 364 -14.02 44.55 -31.14
CA THR A 364 -12.68 44.17 -31.60
C THR A 364 -12.11 43.05 -30.73
N PRO A 365 -11.52 41.99 -31.31
CA PRO A 365 -10.91 40.93 -30.52
C PRO A 365 -9.78 41.46 -29.64
N PRO A 366 -9.53 40.84 -28.47
CA PRO A 366 -8.43 41.23 -27.59
C PRO A 366 -7.08 41.07 -28.32
N SER A 367 -6.13 41.93 -27.97
CA SER A 367 -4.79 41.98 -28.57
C SER A 367 -3.72 42.32 -27.54
N GLY A 368 -2.48 41.92 -27.78
CA GLY A 368 -1.36 42.15 -26.84
C GLY A 368 -1.47 41.26 -25.60
N GLU A 369 -1.09 41.78 -24.43
CA GLU A 369 -1.10 41.05 -23.14
C GLU A 369 -2.48 40.43 -22.82
N LEU A 370 -3.57 41.09 -23.21
CA LEU A 370 -4.94 40.59 -23.04
C LEU A 370 -5.24 39.33 -23.86
N ALA A 371 -4.62 39.17 -25.03
CA ALA A 371 -4.79 37.98 -25.87
C ALA A 371 -3.87 36.83 -25.42
N GLU A 372 -2.69 37.16 -24.89
CA GLU A 372 -1.77 36.20 -24.31
C GLU A 372 -2.36 35.55 -23.06
N GLY A 373 -3.05 36.33 -22.21
CA GLY A 373 -3.72 35.83 -21.01
C GLY A 373 -5.01 35.04 -21.22
N ILE A 374 -5.46 34.81 -22.47
CA ILE A 374 -6.64 33.98 -22.78
C ILE A 374 -6.18 32.58 -23.14
N ASP A 375 -6.70 31.57 -22.43
CA ASP A 375 -6.30 30.17 -22.61
C ASP A 375 -7.06 29.53 -23.77
N TRP A 376 -8.38 29.77 -23.87
CA TRP A 376 -9.24 29.26 -24.94
C TRP A 376 -10.49 30.10 -25.14
N ILE A 377 -11.22 29.84 -26.23
CA ILE A 377 -12.34 30.67 -26.69
C ILE A 377 -13.62 29.84 -26.75
N VAL A 378 -14.70 30.36 -26.17
CA VAL A 378 -16.07 29.89 -26.43
C VAL A 378 -16.77 30.83 -27.38
N ILE A 379 -17.32 30.29 -28.45
CA ILE A 379 -18.16 31.03 -29.38
C ILE A 379 -19.60 30.53 -29.25
N ASP A 380 -20.46 31.40 -28.71
CA ASP A 380 -21.88 31.12 -28.51
C ASP A 380 -22.70 31.71 -29.66
N GLY A 381 -22.94 30.88 -30.69
CA GLY A 381 -23.84 31.14 -31.82
C GLY A 381 -23.25 31.89 -33.02
N ALA A 382 -22.08 32.52 -32.89
CA ALA A 382 -21.57 33.49 -33.87
C ALA A 382 -20.41 33.00 -34.77
N TYR A 383 -20.07 31.70 -34.73
CA TYR A 383 -18.86 31.17 -35.38
C TYR A 383 -18.81 31.44 -36.88
N GLU A 384 -19.91 31.20 -37.60
CA GLU A 384 -19.99 31.40 -39.06
C GLU A 384 -19.75 32.85 -39.49
N ARG A 385 -20.06 33.82 -38.62
CA ARG A 385 -19.81 35.25 -38.87
C ARG A 385 -18.36 35.62 -38.61
N LEU A 386 -17.73 34.98 -37.63
CA LEU A 386 -16.40 35.32 -37.12
C LEU A 386 -15.26 34.60 -37.86
N LYS A 387 -15.51 33.40 -38.40
CA LYS A 387 -14.49 32.58 -39.08
C LYS A 387 -13.89 33.30 -40.29
N ASP A 388 -14.70 34.08 -41.01
CA ASP A 388 -14.32 34.79 -42.23
C ASP A 388 -13.92 36.26 -41.96
N ASP A 389 -14.02 36.72 -40.70
CA ASP A 389 -13.57 38.07 -40.31
C ASP A 389 -12.04 38.06 -40.10
N GLU A 390 -11.32 38.84 -40.92
CA GLU A 390 -9.86 38.98 -40.84
C GLU A 390 -9.38 39.34 -39.43
N ARG A 391 -10.18 40.08 -38.65
CA ARG A 391 -9.82 40.48 -37.28
C ARG A 391 -9.79 39.29 -36.32
N TRP A 392 -10.72 38.36 -36.48
CA TRP A 392 -10.92 37.24 -35.57
C TRP A 392 -10.18 35.98 -36.02
N SER A 393 -10.08 35.74 -37.34
CA SER A 393 -9.46 34.55 -37.94
C SER A 393 -8.10 34.18 -37.32
N LYS A 394 -7.22 35.16 -37.09
CA LYS A 394 -5.90 34.93 -36.49
C LYS A 394 -6.00 34.43 -35.05
N LEU A 395 -6.86 35.04 -34.22
CA LEU A 395 -7.03 34.65 -32.83
C LEU A 395 -7.73 33.27 -32.72
N LEU A 396 -8.70 33.01 -33.60
CA LEU A 396 -9.42 31.75 -33.65
C LEU A 396 -8.55 30.58 -34.12
N ALA A 397 -7.57 30.83 -34.99
CA ALA A 397 -6.59 29.81 -35.39
C ALA A 397 -5.52 29.58 -34.30
N ASP A 398 -5.23 30.59 -33.49
CA ASP A 398 -4.18 30.53 -32.48
C ASP A 398 -4.62 29.78 -31.20
N LYS A 399 -5.91 29.82 -30.84
CA LYS A 399 -6.41 29.31 -29.56
C LYS A 399 -7.33 28.08 -29.70
N PRO A 400 -7.41 27.20 -28.68
CA PRO A 400 -8.42 26.15 -28.61
C PRO A 400 -9.84 26.73 -28.68
N LEU A 401 -10.75 26.02 -29.37
CA LEU A 401 -12.11 26.49 -29.65
C LEU A 401 -13.20 25.57 -29.09
N TRP A 402 -14.12 26.15 -28.33
CA TRP A 402 -15.40 25.54 -27.96
C TRP A 402 -16.55 26.28 -28.65
N LEU A 403 -17.22 25.59 -29.56
CA LEU A 403 -18.31 26.12 -30.37
C LEU A 403 -19.66 25.69 -29.79
N ILE A 404 -20.60 26.63 -29.67
CA ILE A 404 -22.00 26.35 -29.33
C ILE A 404 -22.87 26.90 -30.47
N ASP A 405 -23.53 25.99 -31.18
CA ASP A 405 -24.35 26.33 -32.34
C ASP A 405 -25.72 26.89 -31.92
N HIS A 406 -26.22 27.88 -32.65
CA HIS A 406 -27.58 28.44 -32.47
C HIS A 406 -28.46 28.10 -33.69
N PRO A 407 -29.01 26.87 -33.76
CA PRO A 407 -29.86 26.46 -34.88
C PRO A 407 -31.18 27.26 -34.91
N ASP A 408 -31.45 27.98 -36.00
CA ASP A 408 -32.73 28.70 -36.22
C ASP A 408 -33.68 27.88 -37.11
N GLU A 409 -34.99 28.12 -36.98
CA GLU A 409 -36.05 27.54 -37.82
C GLU A 409 -35.85 27.72 -39.32
N LYS A 410 -35.16 28.81 -39.69
CA LYS A 410 -34.89 29.17 -41.08
C LYS A 410 -33.61 28.54 -41.61
N ASP A 411 -32.78 27.96 -40.75
CA ASP A 411 -31.56 27.28 -41.17
C ASP A 411 -31.90 25.91 -41.75
N LYS A 412 -31.43 25.65 -42.98
CA LYS A 412 -31.57 24.35 -43.64
C LYS A 412 -30.81 23.24 -42.93
N ARG A 413 -29.81 23.59 -42.11
CA ARG A 413 -29.04 22.66 -41.27
C ARG A 413 -29.74 22.37 -39.95
N SER A 414 -30.76 23.13 -39.55
CA SER A 414 -31.51 22.88 -38.33
C SER A 414 -32.33 21.59 -38.44
N ALA A 415 -32.21 20.72 -37.43
CA ALA A 415 -32.97 19.50 -37.28
C ALA A 415 -33.61 19.45 -35.89
N VAL A 416 -34.87 19.00 -35.87
CA VAL A 416 -35.54 18.59 -34.63
C VAL A 416 -35.29 17.09 -34.47
N PRO A 417 -34.75 16.63 -33.33
CA PRO A 417 -34.52 15.20 -33.11
C PRO A 417 -35.83 14.40 -33.19
N ASN A 418 -35.78 13.26 -33.87
CA ASN A 418 -36.98 12.45 -34.15
C ASN A 418 -37.47 11.66 -32.93
N ASN A 419 -36.60 11.47 -31.94
CA ASN A 419 -36.84 10.73 -30.71
C ASN A 419 -35.84 11.22 -29.63
N ALA A 420 -36.00 10.74 -28.39
CA ALA A 420 -35.11 11.06 -27.27
C ALA A 420 -34.06 9.96 -27.00
N ILE A 421 -33.74 9.12 -28.00
CA ILE A 421 -32.72 8.09 -27.84
C ILE A 421 -31.35 8.76 -27.77
N VAL A 422 -30.61 8.41 -26.74
CA VAL A 422 -29.25 8.87 -26.48
C VAL A 422 -28.28 7.74 -26.80
N GLN A 423 -27.26 8.04 -27.61
CA GLN A 423 -26.11 7.16 -27.83
C GLN A 423 -24.84 7.91 -27.44
N THR A 424 -24.06 7.31 -26.55
CA THR A 424 -22.80 7.87 -26.05
C THR A 424 -21.65 6.98 -26.43
N GLN A 425 -20.51 7.58 -26.78
CA GLN A 425 -19.22 6.88 -26.79
C GLN A 425 -18.55 7.00 -25.41
N GLU A 426 -17.69 6.05 -25.04
CA GLU A 426 -16.87 6.19 -23.84
C GLU A 426 -15.90 7.35 -24.03
N HIS A 427 -16.12 8.45 -23.31
CA HIS A 427 -15.33 9.66 -23.43
C HIS A 427 -15.32 10.45 -22.10
N PRO A 428 -14.18 11.02 -21.67
CA PRO A 428 -14.08 11.77 -20.40
C PRO A 428 -15.12 12.88 -20.22
N LEU A 429 -15.54 13.52 -21.32
CA LEU A 429 -16.58 14.57 -21.32
C LEU A 429 -17.94 14.12 -20.76
N LEU A 430 -18.26 12.84 -20.87
CA LEU A 430 -19.58 12.29 -20.50
C LEU A 430 -19.51 11.42 -19.23
N SER A 431 -18.34 11.34 -18.58
CA SER A 431 -18.15 10.62 -17.33
C SER A 431 -19.08 11.17 -16.25
N PHE A 432 -19.85 10.26 -15.62
CA PHE A 432 -20.81 10.55 -14.56
C PHE A 432 -22.04 11.37 -14.99
N ILE A 433 -22.32 11.45 -16.30
CA ILE A 433 -23.46 12.20 -16.86
C ILE A 433 -24.40 11.26 -17.61
N THR A 434 -25.71 11.45 -17.43
CA THR A 434 -26.74 10.81 -18.25
C THR A 434 -27.60 11.85 -18.95
N PHE A 435 -27.83 11.67 -20.26
CA PHE A 435 -28.69 12.55 -21.05
C PHE A 435 -30.10 11.98 -21.25
N SER A 436 -30.41 10.84 -20.61
CA SER A 436 -31.65 10.08 -20.87
C SER A 436 -32.92 10.90 -20.64
N ASP A 437 -32.89 11.80 -19.66
CA ASP A 437 -34.03 12.64 -19.32
C ASP A 437 -33.95 14.04 -19.97
N THR A 438 -32.85 14.38 -20.64
CA THR A 438 -32.63 15.73 -21.21
C THR A 438 -33.44 15.92 -22.49
N HIS A 439 -34.06 17.08 -22.63
CA HIS A 439 -34.78 17.48 -23.83
C HIS A 439 -33.97 18.49 -24.63
N ILE A 440 -33.66 18.13 -25.88
CA ILE A 440 -32.99 19.01 -26.85
C ILE A 440 -33.99 19.37 -27.94
N GLY A 441 -34.39 20.64 -28.01
CA GLY A 441 -35.42 21.09 -28.95
C GLY A 441 -34.96 21.14 -30.41
N ARG A 442 -33.73 21.63 -30.65
CA ARG A 442 -33.15 21.76 -32.00
C ARG A 442 -31.63 21.57 -31.98
N MET A 443 -31.10 21.01 -33.07
CA MET A 443 -29.67 20.82 -33.32
C MET A 443 -29.31 21.17 -34.76
N ASN A 444 -28.05 21.50 -35.02
CA ASN A 444 -27.50 21.57 -36.35
C ASN A 444 -27.05 20.18 -36.84
N ARG A 445 -27.45 19.83 -38.06
CA ARG A 445 -26.82 18.73 -38.80
C ARG A 445 -25.46 19.18 -39.30
N LEU A 446 -24.48 18.35 -39.04
CA LEU A 446 -23.10 18.58 -39.47
C LEU A 446 -22.93 18.11 -40.91
N SER A 447 -22.25 18.93 -41.69
CA SER A 447 -21.73 18.52 -43.00
C SER A 447 -20.50 17.62 -42.79
N PRO A 448 -20.09 16.80 -43.77
CA PRO A 448 -18.87 16.00 -43.66
C PRO A 448 -17.62 16.81 -43.28
N GLU A 449 -17.55 18.07 -43.74
CA GLU A 449 -16.45 19.00 -43.45
C GLU A 449 -16.53 19.61 -42.04
N ASP A 450 -17.71 19.63 -41.41
CA ASP A 450 -17.94 20.26 -40.09
C ASP A 450 -17.40 19.42 -38.92
N GLY A 451 -17.10 18.13 -39.17
CA GLY A 451 -16.70 17.14 -38.16
C GLY A 451 -15.44 16.34 -38.48
N ASP A 452 -14.67 16.71 -39.52
CA ASP A 452 -13.45 15.98 -39.92
C ASP A 452 -12.32 16.03 -38.87
N TRP A 453 -12.45 16.90 -37.87
CA TRP A 453 -11.46 17.13 -36.81
C TRP A 453 -11.77 16.38 -35.49
N GLY A 454 -12.91 15.68 -35.37
CA GLY A 454 -13.27 15.08 -34.09
C GLY A 454 -14.42 14.09 -34.14
N ASP A 455 -14.53 13.29 -33.09
CA ASP A 455 -15.51 12.22 -32.98
C ASP A 455 -16.81 12.71 -32.32
N THR A 456 -17.93 12.11 -32.72
CA THR A 456 -19.22 12.35 -32.09
C THR A 456 -19.33 11.59 -30.78
N VAL A 457 -19.13 12.29 -29.66
CA VAL A 457 -19.18 11.68 -28.30
C VAL A 457 -20.62 11.48 -27.82
N LEU A 458 -21.55 12.34 -28.24
CA LEU A 458 -22.98 12.24 -27.91
C LEU A 458 -23.82 12.38 -29.17
N THR A 459 -24.69 11.40 -29.41
CA THR A 459 -25.74 11.46 -30.43
C THR A 459 -27.11 11.46 -29.74
N TYR A 460 -27.98 12.40 -30.13
CA TYR A 460 -29.34 12.53 -29.60
C TYR A 460 -30.34 12.48 -30.76
N GLY A 461 -31.28 11.55 -30.72
CA GLY A 461 -32.33 11.47 -31.76
C GLY A 461 -31.80 11.32 -33.18
N ASP A 462 -30.74 10.53 -33.35
CA ASP A 462 -30.00 10.29 -34.60
C ASP A 462 -29.25 11.52 -35.15
N VAL A 463 -29.04 12.56 -34.33
CA VAL A 463 -28.27 13.76 -34.67
C VAL A 463 -27.09 13.91 -33.72
N PRO A 464 -25.86 14.12 -34.22
CA PRO A 464 -24.69 14.44 -33.40
C PRO A 464 -24.95 15.67 -32.53
N ALA A 465 -24.91 15.52 -31.21
CA ALA A 465 -25.18 16.57 -30.24
C ALA A 465 -23.88 17.22 -29.73
N ILE A 466 -22.85 16.41 -29.45
CA ILE A 466 -21.54 16.87 -28.96
C ILE A 466 -20.43 16.18 -29.74
N LEU A 467 -19.44 16.97 -30.16
CA LEU A 467 -18.23 16.52 -30.84
C LEU A 467 -17.01 17.00 -30.09
N ALA A 468 -16.05 16.10 -29.91
CA ALA A 468 -14.78 16.38 -29.28
C ALA A 468 -13.64 15.84 -30.12
N GLY A 469 -12.57 16.60 -30.22
CA GLY A 469 -11.41 16.23 -31.00
C GLY A 469 -10.34 17.30 -30.92
N GLN A 470 -9.46 17.32 -31.91
CA GLN A 470 -8.37 18.28 -31.98
C GLN A 470 -8.19 18.77 -33.41
N MET A 471 -7.76 20.02 -33.56
CA MET A 471 -7.37 20.58 -34.85
C MET A 471 -6.02 21.27 -34.68
N GLU A 472 -5.02 20.87 -35.49
CA GLU A 472 -3.66 21.39 -35.41
C GLU A 472 -3.05 21.30 -33.98
N GLY A 473 -3.29 20.17 -33.29
CA GLY A 473 -2.80 19.90 -31.93
C GLY A 473 -3.54 20.65 -30.81
N LYS A 474 -4.62 21.38 -31.12
CA LYS A 474 -5.38 22.17 -30.14
C LYS A 474 -6.72 21.52 -29.83
N PRO A 475 -7.14 21.44 -28.55
CA PRO A 475 -8.46 20.95 -28.18
C PRO A 475 -9.57 21.69 -28.91
N ARG A 476 -10.54 20.92 -29.42
CA ARG A 476 -11.73 21.47 -30.05
C ARG A 476 -12.97 20.74 -29.55
N LEU A 477 -14.02 21.52 -29.26
CA LEU A 477 -15.29 21.03 -28.74
C LEU A 477 -16.43 21.73 -29.48
N ARG A 478 -17.50 20.99 -29.83
CA ARG A 478 -18.68 21.59 -30.47
C ARG A 478 -19.96 21.01 -29.90
N TYR A 479 -20.85 21.91 -29.47
CA TYR A 479 -22.24 21.60 -29.14
C TYR A 479 -23.10 22.04 -30.32
N THR A 480 -23.86 21.12 -30.89
CA THR A 480 -24.68 21.40 -32.08
C THR A 480 -26.02 22.04 -31.74
N PHE A 481 -26.29 22.30 -30.46
CA PHE A 481 -27.53 22.87 -29.96
C PHE A 481 -27.28 24.11 -29.11
N LYS A 482 -28.29 24.99 -29.09
CA LYS A 482 -28.33 26.16 -28.23
C LYS A 482 -28.72 25.74 -26.81
N LEU A 483 -27.93 26.12 -25.80
CA LEU A 483 -28.20 25.76 -24.41
C LEU A 483 -29.59 26.19 -23.92
N GLN A 484 -30.07 27.35 -24.38
CA GLN A 484 -31.38 27.90 -24.01
C GLN A 484 -32.57 27.15 -24.65
N ASP A 485 -32.31 26.38 -25.72
CA ASP A 485 -33.33 25.54 -26.38
C ASP A 485 -33.37 24.12 -25.79
N THR A 486 -32.76 23.93 -24.61
CA THR A 486 -32.72 22.68 -23.86
C THR A 486 -33.12 22.90 -22.41
N ASP A 487 -33.52 21.83 -21.72
CA ASP A 487 -33.70 21.85 -20.27
C ASP A 487 -32.39 21.58 -19.50
N LEU A 488 -31.28 21.34 -20.21
CA LEU A 488 -29.97 20.98 -19.65
C LEU A 488 -29.47 22.00 -18.60
N PRO A 489 -29.51 23.34 -18.82
CA PRO A 489 -29.03 24.31 -17.83
C PRO A 489 -29.75 24.27 -16.47
N LEU A 490 -30.92 23.65 -16.41
CA LEU A 490 -31.73 23.50 -15.19
C LEU A 490 -31.45 22.18 -14.45
N ARG A 491 -30.52 21.37 -14.96
CA ARG A 491 -30.24 20.01 -14.48
C ARG A 491 -28.90 19.92 -13.73
N PRO A 492 -28.77 19.00 -12.75
CA PRO A 492 -27.51 18.74 -12.05
C PRO A 492 -26.34 18.34 -12.97
N GLU A 493 -26.65 17.75 -14.12
CA GLU A 493 -25.68 17.30 -15.11
C GLU A 493 -24.96 18.47 -15.81
N PHE A 494 -25.56 19.66 -15.87
CA PHE A 494 -25.01 20.78 -16.63
C PHE A 494 -23.71 21.35 -16.03
N PRO A 495 -23.62 21.67 -14.73
CA PRO A 495 -22.35 22.07 -14.13
C PRO A 495 -21.24 21.02 -14.29
N VAL A 496 -21.59 19.72 -14.22
CA VAL A 496 -20.63 18.62 -14.42
C VAL A 496 -20.16 18.61 -15.88
N LEU A 497 -21.07 18.74 -16.85
CA LEU A 497 -20.71 18.78 -18.27
C LEU A 497 -19.79 19.97 -18.58
N VAL A 498 -20.10 21.15 -18.05
CA VAL A 498 -19.28 22.36 -18.25
C VAL A 498 -17.91 22.20 -17.60
N PHE A 499 -17.85 21.59 -16.40
CA PHE A 499 -16.58 21.25 -15.76
C PHE A 499 -15.74 20.32 -16.64
N GLN A 500 -16.29 19.18 -17.09
CA GLN A 500 -15.57 18.25 -17.95
C GLN A 500 -15.14 18.89 -19.28
N SER A 501 -15.98 19.76 -19.85
CA SER A 501 -15.67 20.52 -21.06
C SER A 501 -14.52 21.50 -20.83
N SER A 502 -14.51 22.20 -19.70
CA SER A 502 -13.40 23.10 -19.37
C SER A 502 -12.09 22.34 -19.16
N GLN A 503 -12.13 21.16 -18.53
CA GLN A 503 -10.95 20.30 -18.37
C GLN A 503 -10.40 19.83 -19.72
N TRP A 504 -11.29 19.44 -20.64
CA TRP A 504 -10.92 19.12 -22.02
C TRP A 504 -10.29 20.30 -22.75
N MET A 505 -10.88 21.50 -22.63
CA MET A 505 -10.36 22.71 -23.28
C MET A 505 -9.01 23.16 -22.72
N ASN A 506 -8.70 22.84 -21.47
CA ASN A 506 -7.39 23.05 -20.86
C ASN A 506 -6.34 22.02 -21.28
N GLY A 507 -6.59 21.24 -22.35
CA GLY A 507 -5.67 20.22 -22.86
C GLY A 507 -5.50 19.04 -21.90
N GLY A 508 -6.42 18.87 -20.94
CA GLY A 508 -6.25 17.89 -19.88
C GLY A 508 -5.04 18.18 -18.99
N MET A 509 -4.69 19.46 -18.74
CA MET A 509 -3.79 19.84 -17.65
C MET A 509 -4.37 19.34 -16.32
N GLN A 510 -4.10 18.06 -16.04
CA GLN A 510 -4.19 17.48 -14.73
C GLN A 510 -3.23 18.30 -13.88
N GLY A 511 -3.71 18.80 -12.75
CA GLY A 511 -2.80 19.34 -11.73
C GLY A 511 -1.71 18.31 -11.39
N ASP A 512 -0.76 18.72 -10.56
CA ASP A 512 0.24 17.79 -10.06
C ASP A 512 -0.41 16.52 -9.51
N LEU A 513 0.30 15.39 -9.64
CA LEU A 513 -0.20 14.05 -9.35
C LEU A 513 -0.49 13.82 -7.86
N GLY A 514 -0.18 14.81 -7.01
CA GLY A 514 -0.44 14.78 -5.59
C GLY A 514 0.64 14.02 -4.83
N SER A 515 0.25 13.38 -3.73
CA SER A 515 1.16 12.62 -2.87
C SER A 515 0.70 11.17 -2.76
N VAL A 516 1.64 10.23 -2.92
CA VAL A 516 1.40 8.78 -2.88
C VAL A 516 2.50 8.06 -2.12
N SER A 517 2.25 6.79 -1.78
CA SER A 517 3.27 5.94 -1.14
C SER A 517 4.23 5.34 -2.18
N ALA A 518 5.46 5.06 -1.75
CA ALA A 518 6.45 4.37 -2.58
C ALA A 518 5.94 3.01 -3.06
N GLY A 519 6.03 2.75 -4.37
CA GLY A 519 5.56 1.52 -5.01
C GLY A 519 4.03 1.43 -5.18
N GLU A 520 3.27 2.49 -4.92
CA GLU A 520 1.82 2.52 -5.13
C GLU A 520 1.46 2.53 -6.62
N MET A 521 0.36 1.87 -6.99
CA MET A 521 -0.12 1.83 -8.38
C MET A 521 -0.99 3.05 -8.71
N LEU A 522 -0.53 3.88 -9.64
CA LEU A 522 -1.16 5.11 -10.07
C LEU A 522 -1.96 4.91 -11.34
N SER A 523 -3.24 5.28 -11.32
CA SER A 523 -4.05 5.41 -12.53
C SER A 523 -3.81 6.78 -13.15
N LEU A 524 -2.86 6.87 -14.08
CA LEU A 524 -2.51 8.12 -14.76
C LEU A 524 -3.27 8.25 -16.08
N SER A 525 -3.78 9.45 -16.37
CA SER A 525 -4.13 9.79 -17.75
C SER A 525 -2.92 10.46 -18.37
N LEU A 526 -2.34 9.81 -19.37
CA LEU A 526 -1.20 10.33 -20.14
C LEU A 526 -1.71 11.14 -21.33
N HIS A 527 -0.87 12.04 -21.85
CA HIS A 527 -1.15 12.78 -23.07
C HIS A 527 -1.38 11.82 -24.25
N ALA A 528 -2.32 12.12 -25.16
CA ALA A 528 -2.69 11.21 -26.25
C ALA A 528 -1.56 10.97 -27.29
N GLU A 529 -0.65 11.94 -27.41
CA GLU A 529 0.48 11.92 -28.36
C GLU A 529 1.80 11.43 -27.73
N ILE A 530 1.74 10.84 -26.53
CA ILE A 530 2.92 10.39 -25.81
C ILE A 530 3.58 9.19 -26.52
N ASP A 531 4.88 9.32 -26.78
CA ASP A 531 5.74 8.22 -27.22
C ASP A 531 6.56 7.67 -26.04
N ARG A 532 6.98 8.55 -25.13
CA ARG A 532 7.84 8.20 -24.01
C ARG A 532 7.47 8.96 -22.74
N ALA A 533 7.32 8.24 -21.63
CA ALA A 533 7.23 8.82 -20.29
C ALA A 533 8.45 8.42 -19.45
N GLU A 534 8.90 9.32 -18.58
CA GLU A 534 9.95 9.00 -17.59
C GLU A 534 9.73 9.71 -16.25
N TRP A 535 10.11 9.04 -15.17
CA TRP A 535 10.25 9.66 -13.86
C TRP A 535 11.61 10.32 -13.74
N GLU A 536 11.62 11.62 -13.48
CA GLU A 536 12.80 12.38 -13.11
C GLU A 536 12.75 12.70 -11.61
N GLY A 537 13.79 12.34 -10.87
CA GLY A 537 13.91 12.77 -9.48
C GLY A 537 14.31 14.25 -9.41
N VAL A 538 13.57 15.05 -8.64
CA VAL A 538 13.90 16.46 -8.38
C VAL A 538 14.67 16.57 -7.08
N GLU A 539 14.16 15.92 -6.04
CA GLU A 539 14.78 15.83 -4.72
C GLU A 539 14.40 14.47 -4.10
N TRP A 540 15.35 13.66 -3.62
CA TRP A 540 15.03 12.38 -2.99
C TRP A 540 15.96 12.07 -1.81
N SER A 541 15.53 11.17 -0.92
CA SER A 541 16.18 10.95 0.38
C SER A 541 17.53 10.23 0.30
N ASP A 542 17.78 9.41 -0.73
CA ASP A 542 19.02 8.65 -0.88
C ASP A 542 20.02 9.29 -1.87
N VAL A 543 20.93 10.10 -1.32
CA VAL A 543 21.98 10.84 -2.07
C VAL A 543 23.04 9.89 -2.67
N ARG A 544 23.06 8.59 -2.35
CA ARG A 544 24.21 7.72 -2.66
C ARG A 544 24.20 7.06 -4.04
N LYS A 545 23.11 7.11 -4.79
CA LYS A 545 23.06 6.59 -6.17
C LYS A 545 22.31 7.58 -7.07
N GLU A 546 23.04 8.31 -7.92
CA GLU A 546 22.45 8.97 -9.09
C GLU A 546 21.74 7.91 -9.94
N ARG A 547 20.41 7.90 -9.90
CA ARG A 547 19.60 7.12 -10.84
C ARG A 547 19.22 8.01 -12.00
N LYS A 548 19.63 7.63 -13.21
CA LYS A 548 19.06 8.16 -14.44
C LYS A 548 17.55 7.87 -14.45
N GLY A 549 16.78 8.79 -15.05
CA GLY A 549 15.32 8.73 -15.08
C GLY A 549 14.79 7.33 -15.45
N GLN A 550 13.73 6.91 -14.75
CA GLN A 550 13.13 5.60 -14.98
C GLN A 550 12.13 5.72 -16.13
N LEU A 551 12.44 5.08 -17.26
CA LEU A 551 11.53 4.98 -18.40
C LEU A 551 10.29 4.17 -18.03
N LEU A 552 9.13 4.67 -18.44
CA LEU A 552 7.83 4.05 -18.18
C LEU A 552 7.29 3.38 -19.44
N PRO A 553 6.68 2.19 -19.33
CA PRO A 553 5.97 1.57 -20.44
C PRO A 553 4.72 2.39 -20.77
N VAL A 554 4.63 2.86 -22.01
CA VAL A 554 3.48 3.61 -22.53
C VAL A 554 2.51 2.60 -23.14
N ASP A 555 1.55 2.13 -22.36
CA ASP A 555 0.45 1.30 -22.86
C ASP A 555 -0.89 1.87 -22.34
N ILE A 556 -1.89 1.93 -23.22
CA ILE A 556 -3.09 2.74 -23.02
C ILE A 556 -3.98 2.11 -21.94
N GLY A 557 -3.99 2.71 -20.73
CA GLY A 557 -4.66 2.20 -19.52
C GLY A 557 -3.72 1.94 -18.33
N SER A 558 -2.47 2.37 -18.43
CA SER A 558 -1.36 2.03 -17.53
C SER A 558 -1.59 2.45 -16.08
N MET A 559 -1.93 1.49 -15.23
CA MET A 559 -1.56 1.53 -13.82
C MET A 559 -0.03 1.55 -13.76
N ILE A 560 0.54 2.70 -13.39
CA ILE A 560 1.99 2.93 -13.32
C ILE A 560 2.42 2.86 -11.87
N GLU A 561 3.45 2.07 -11.59
CA GLU A 561 4.04 2.02 -10.25
C GLU A 561 4.77 3.33 -9.94
N ALA A 562 4.46 3.93 -8.79
CA ALA A 562 5.16 5.09 -8.27
C ALA A 562 6.63 4.74 -7.94
N PRO A 563 7.56 5.70 -8.02
CA PRO A 563 8.95 5.47 -7.64
C PRO A 563 9.08 4.82 -6.25
N GLY A 564 9.98 3.84 -6.13
CA GLY A 564 10.14 3.08 -4.89
C GLY A 564 10.90 3.77 -3.77
N ILE A 565 11.37 5.01 -3.97
CA ILE A 565 12.18 5.78 -3.00
C ILE A 565 11.46 7.10 -2.69
N PRO A 566 11.27 7.48 -1.41
CA PRO A 566 10.65 8.74 -1.03
C PRO A 566 11.39 9.98 -1.56
N GLY A 567 10.63 10.95 -2.03
CA GLY A 567 11.15 12.17 -2.65
C GLY A 567 10.11 12.90 -3.49
N LEU A 568 10.53 14.02 -4.05
CA LEU A 568 9.84 14.76 -5.09
C LEU A 568 10.30 14.28 -6.46
N TYR A 569 9.35 13.86 -7.27
CA TYR A 569 9.55 13.40 -8.64
C TYR A 569 8.75 14.26 -9.62
N ARG A 570 9.16 14.20 -10.88
CA ARG A 570 8.51 14.83 -12.02
C ARG A 570 8.25 13.77 -13.09
N LEU A 571 7.00 13.62 -13.49
CA LEU A 571 6.63 12.83 -14.65
C LEU A 571 6.80 13.70 -15.90
N LEU A 572 7.73 13.30 -16.76
CA LEU A 572 7.96 13.96 -18.05
C LEU A 572 7.36 13.10 -19.17
N GLU A 573 6.53 13.73 -19.99
CA GLU A 573 5.87 13.09 -21.14
C GLU A 573 6.40 13.72 -22.41
N TRP A 574 6.90 12.90 -23.33
CA TRP A 574 7.56 13.32 -24.55
C TRP A 574 6.80 12.82 -25.78
N SER A 575 6.75 13.65 -26.82
CA SER A 575 6.22 13.29 -28.15
C SER A 575 7.24 12.47 -28.96
N GLU A 576 6.79 11.85 -30.05
CA GLU A 576 7.65 11.16 -31.03
C GLU A 576 8.72 12.11 -31.62
N GLN A 577 8.44 13.41 -31.68
CA GLN A 577 9.34 14.44 -32.20
C GLN A 577 10.36 14.93 -31.15
N GLY A 578 10.24 14.47 -29.89
CA GLY A 578 11.11 14.84 -28.78
C GLY A 578 10.69 16.12 -28.05
N ASP A 579 9.47 16.61 -28.29
CA ASP A 579 8.93 17.77 -27.58
C ASP A 579 8.35 17.34 -26.23
N LEU A 580 8.53 18.16 -25.20
CA LEU A 580 7.93 17.94 -23.89
C LEU A 580 6.44 18.29 -23.94
N LEU A 581 5.59 17.27 -23.85
CA LEU A 581 4.13 17.38 -23.90
C LEU A 581 3.54 17.79 -22.55
N ALA A 582 4.01 17.15 -21.47
CA ALA A 582 3.53 17.43 -20.12
C ALA A 582 4.64 17.20 -19.08
N SER A 583 4.53 17.95 -17.98
CA SER A 583 5.42 17.85 -16.82
C SER A 583 4.58 17.99 -15.56
N ARG A 584 4.50 16.94 -14.74
CA ARG A 584 3.66 16.91 -13.53
C ARG A 584 4.46 16.44 -12.32
N TYR A 585 4.36 17.14 -11.19
CA TYR A 585 5.06 16.72 -9.98
C TYR A 585 4.31 15.61 -9.25
N LEU A 586 5.06 14.78 -8.55
CA LEU A 586 4.57 13.74 -7.65
C LEU A 586 5.40 13.76 -6.35
N SER A 587 4.72 13.81 -5.22
CA SER A 587 5.33 13.55 -3.92
C SER A 587 5.24 12.07 -3.61
N VAL A 588 6.38 11.43 -3.33
CA VAL A 588 6.45 10.03 -2.90
C VAL A 588 6.91 10.01 -1.44
N SER A 589 6.11 9.43 -0.56
CA SER A 589 6.48 9.18 0.84
C SER A 589 6.65 7.69 1.10
N ALA A 590 7.35 7.34 2.17
CA ALA A 590 7.28 5.97 2.67
C ALA A 590 5.84 5.66 3.14
N HIS A 591 5.46 4.40 3.12
CA HIS A 591 4.14 4.00 3.57
C HIS A 591 3.95 4.37 5.05
N PRO A 592 2.90 5.12 5.43
CA PRO A 592 2.78 5.69 6.77
C PRO A 592 2.81 4.62 7.87
N ASP A 593 2.14 3.48 7.65
CA ASP A 593 2.05 2.39 8.64
C ASP A 593 3.41 1.75 8.98
N GLU A 594 4.43 1.88 8.13
CA GLU A 594 5.79 1.37 8.39
C GLU A 594 6.61 2.32 9.28
N LEU A 595 6.14 3.56 9.46
CA LEU A 595 6.84 4.59 10.24
C LEU A 595 6.15 4.89 11.58
N GLN A 596 4.93 4.39 11.78
CA GLN A 596 4.23 4.52 13.05
C GLN A 596 4.77 3.54 14.10
N PRO A 597 4.60 3.84 15.40
CA PRO A 597 4.91 2.89 16.46
C PRO A 597 4.19 1.56 16.23
N ALA A 598 4.95 0.48 16.05
CA ALA A 598 4.43 -0.86 15.80
C ALA A 598 4.63 -1.77 17.03
N PRO A 599 3.80 -2.82 17.19
CA PRO A 599 3.97 -3.78 18.28
C PRO A 599 5.32 -4.49 18.18
N GLU A 600 5.88 -4.79 19.36
CA GLU A 600 7.14 -5.51 19.46
C GLU A 600 6.94 -6.98 19.06
N LEU A 601 7.88 -7.50 18.29
CA LEU A 601 7.89 -8.89 17.84
C LEU A 601 8.13 -9.81 19.05
N GLN A 602 7.11 -10.57 19.42
CA GLN A 602 7.12 -11.52 20.53
C GLN A 602 7.11 -12.96 19.99
N LEU A 603 7.89 -13.22 18.95
CA LEU A 603 8.13 -14.59 18.53
C LEU A 603 8.81 -15.27 19.71
N SER A 604 8.21 -16.37 20.16
CA SER A 604 8.70 -17.18 21.27
C SER A 604 10.08 -17.69 20.91
N SER A 605 11.09 -16.85 21.12
CA SER A 605 12.47 -17.25 21.07
C SER A 605 12.59 -18.43 22.02
N LEU A 606 13.23 -19.50 21.57
CA LEU A 606 14.11 -20.21 22.48
C LEU A 606 15.17 -19.17 22.87
N SER A 607 14.85 -18.34 23.86
CA SER A 607 15.63 -17.19 24.27
C SER A 607 17.00 -17.66 24.73
N LEU A 608 17.98 -17.51 23.85
CA LEU A 608 19.39 -17.63 24.16
C LEU A 608 19.95 -16.21 24.21
N GLY A 609 19.88 -15.63 25.41
CA GLY A 609 20.72 -14.53 25.90
C GLY A 609 20.63 -13.19 25.17
N GLU A 610 20.13 -12.18 25.87
CA GLU A 610 20.60 -10.80 25.66
C GLU A 610 22.14 -10.80 25.69
N VAL A 611 22.77 -10.34 24.62
CA VAL A 611 24.19 -10.02 24.65
C VAL A 611 24.36 -8.72 25.44
N GLN A 612 24.37 -8.84 26.76
CA GLN A 612 24.98 -7.81 27.61
C GLN A 612 26.48 -7.81 27.31
N LYS A 613 26.98 -6.66 26.85
CA LYS A 613 28.41 -6.35 26.80
C LYS A 613 28.98 -6.43 28.22
N GLY A 614 29.47 -7.62 28.59
CA GLY A 614 30.27 -7.89 29.77
C GLY A 614 31.54 -8.63 29.34
N GLU A 615 32.68 -8.16 29.81
CA GLU A 615 34.02 -8.63 29.46
C GLU A 615 34.23 -10.13 29.72
N SER A 616 35.02 -10.75 28.83
CA SER A 616 35.83 -11.98 29.02
C SER A 616 35.15 -13.34 28.82
N GLY A 617 35.63 -14.07 27.79
CA GLY A 617 35.52 -15.53 27.68
C GLY A 617 34.41 -16.03 26.77
N ILE A 618 34.71 -16.19 25.48
CA ILE A 618 33.80 -16.77 24.48
C ILE A 618 33.88 -18.29 24.61
N ASP A 619 32.92 -18.88 25.33
CA ASP A 619 32.68 -20.32 25.30
C ASP A 619 31.73 -20.64 24.13
N HIS A 620 32.09 -21.66 23.35
CA HIS A 620 31.38 -22.08 22.14
C HIS A 620 30.11 -22.86 22.46
N ASP A 621 29.00 -22.19 22.80
CA ASP A 621 27.71 -22.87 22.88
C ASP A 621 26.99 -22.83 21.53
N SER A 622 27.03 -23.97 20.83
CA SER A 622 26.25 -24.18 19.60
C SER A 622 24.75 -24.17 19.93
N PRO A 623 23.89 -23.48 19.15
CA PRO A 623 22.49 -23.31 19.50
C PRO A 623 21.77 -24.65 19.61
N LEU A 624 20.95 -24.84 20.66
CA LEU A 624 20.24 -26.08 20.92
C LEU A 624 18.94 -26.17 20.09
N VAL A 625 18.79 -27.20 19.26
CA VAL A 625 17.66 -27.52 18.39
C VAL A 625 16.70 -28.51 19.08
N PRO A 626 15.38 -28.25 19.10
CA PRO A 626 14.39 -29.20 19.59
C PRO A 626 14.19 -30.35 18.58
N GLN A 627 14.50 -31.58 19.00
CA GLN A 627 14.20 -32.80 18.24
C GLN A 627 12.95 -33.47 18.79
N SER A 628 11.95 -33.67 17.93
CA SER A 628 10.70 -34.37 18.29
C SER A 628 10.94 -35.84 18.59
N LEU A 629 10.40 -36.31 19.72
CA LEU A 629 10.39 -37.71 20.10
C LEU A 629 9.16 -38.48 19.60
N LEU A 630 8.30 -37.83 18.82
CA LEU A 630 7.06 -38.42 18.30
C LEU A 630 7.28 -39.77 17.58
N PRO A 631 8.29 -39.95 16.70
CA PRO A 631 8.52 -41.23 16.03
C PRO A 631 8.80 -42.37 17.02
N TRP A 632 9.57 -42.09 18.08
CA TRP A 632 9.90 -43.05 19.12
C TRP A 632 8.68 -43.38 19.99
N ALA A 633 7.86 -42.39 20.31
CA ALA A 633 6.60 -42.59 21.01
C ALA A 633 5.65 -43.51 20.22
N ILE A 634 5.52 -43.30 18.90
CA ILE A 634 4.71 -44.15 18.01
C ILE A 634 5.19 -45.61 18.02
N VAL A 635 6.50 -45.83 17.89
CA VAL A 635 7.08 -47.19 17.94
C VAL A 635 6.81 -47.86 19.29
N LEU A 636 6.91 -47.12 20.38
CA LEU A 636 6.67 -47.64 21.74
C LEU A 636 5.19 -48.00 21.95
N ILE A 637 4.27 -47.16 21.46
CA ILE A 637 2.81 -47.44 21.48
C ILE A 637 2.50 -48.70 20.66
N LEU A 638 3.07 -48.83 19.45
CA LEU A 638 2.90 -50.02 18.60
C LEU A 638 3.39 -51.30 19.28
N MET A 639 4.58 -51.27 19.88
CA MET A 639 5.09 -52.41 20.65
C MET A 639 4.15 -52.75 21.80
N LEU A 640 3.60 -51.75 22.48
CA LEU A 640 2.70 -51.98 23.60
C LEU A 640 1.35 -52.59 23.16
N LEU A 641 0.76 -52.13 22.06
CA LEU A 641 -0.44 -52.73 21.48
C LEU A 641 -0.21 -54.20 21.07
N LEU A 642 0.97 -54.53 20.53
CA LEU A 642 1.34 -55.91 20.24
C LEU A 642 1.44 -56.76 21.52
N THR A 643 1.99 -56.22 22.61
CA THR A 643 2.01 -56.92 23.89
C THR A 643 0.62 -57.10 24.49
N GLU A 644 -0.26 -56.10 24.40
CA GLU A 644 -1.66 -56.21 24.80
C GLU A 644 -2.37 -57.33 24.03
N TRP A 645 -2.16 -57.40 22.72
CA TRP A 645 -2.73 -58.45 21.87
C TRP A 645 -2.26 -59.84 22.28
N GLU A 646 -0.96 -60.02 22.58
CA GLU A 646 -0.41 -61.31 23.02
C GLU A 646 -0.97 -61.72 24.41
N VAL A 647 -1.12 -60.77 25.33
CA VAL A 647 -1.73 -61.00 26.65
C VAL A 647 -3.22 -61.37 26.51
N TYR A 648 -3.95 -60.69 25.62
CA TYR A 648 -5.34 -61.01 25.32
C TYR A 648 -5.48 -62.42 24.71
N ARG A 649 -4.59 -62.78 23.77
CA ARG A 649 -4.57 -64.10 23.14
C ARG A 649 -4.36 -65.24 24.14
N ARG A 650 -3.44 -65.06 25.09
CA ARG A 650 -3.16 -66.08 26.13
C ARG A 650 -4.24 -66.16 27.21
N GLY A 651 -4.93 -65.06 27.49
CA GLY A 651 -5.99 -65.00 28.50
C GLY A 651 -7.29 -65.74 28.16
N HIS A 652 -7.52 -66.09 26.88
CA HIS A 652 -8.67 -66.90 26.43
C HIS A 652 -8.34 -68.38 26.23
N SER A 653 -7.12 -68.81 26.53
CA SER A 653 -6.66 -70.20 26.37
C SER A 653 -6.72 -71.04 27.67
N SER A 654 -7.39 -70.56 28.72
CA SER A 654 -7.50 -71.26 30.01
C SER A 654 -8.92 -71.28 30.55
#